data_AF-A0A2G8KQK2-F1
#
_entry.id   AF-A0A2G8KQK2-F1
#
_cell.length_a   1.000
_cell.length_b   1.000
_cell.length_c   1.000
_cell.angle_alpha   90.00
_cell.angle_beta   90.00
_cell.angle_gamma   90.00
#
_symmetry.space_group_name_H-M   'P 1'
#
loop_
_entity.id
_entity.type
_entity.pdbx_description
1 polymer ?
#
loop_
_entity_poly.entity_id
_entity_poly.type
_entity_poly.pdbx_seq_one_letter_code
_entity_poly.pdbx_strand_id
1 'polypeptide(L)'
;MDLVLLNLQELSLQAEESSLWNMFINCLQEEDSLKQLTHLRKIAQYLKKCQWNDSVDEDQEQLVVILADMYKAVEPKSANSRTIASILQSFPENLQEVIVKVMKEQVQRDVSSFKLSEDAVSMRRKLDFVSAHMENFPIGQTVIRECVSEVLPFCHQCLGQIIYLTRNSVSVVKKTEFMNHCLACLKIVMSLAQKYSERLIKDIGDKVLSEVLEGVTDHSLQVLNDEMFSLDCRSAAGLTVALIAKLRLGEDDSLKQLLCLLGNNAGQKEKAVTMTTVTPSLHPLSSLFLLHGVLAMHSPSALLQKMIVDGTERVILTDVAFWELINLSDRLTEASWSLCAARTIVQWGIVAKNSASCCEELKPSLRGSGVIAKQLMGYIWKSWDHPVDGIRHQCRSIFENLIETHIICQQGYSSEDPFMNNIFQTLMTSSWHVRCKYRLLVSMVPYFTVEKILVLHPTIARDLMMAMTEQSIAPYASELLEKLFKQHFQEIKDNSDEWCTVWIKPSLTILLSDSLQKQQERYLSQYFIPKVLKCNPPCLSFVVSSMDSCVTMVTNGSRRLNILIMWLKVARSVGVLKHGNQVKENESTQHMWKGIVTMTTLQEALSHRDNQIILDAWVFYVILRKQLKNLVKMN
;
A
#
# COMPACT_ATOMS: atom_id res chain seq x y z
N MET A 1 22.55 29.32 -13.56
CA MET A 1 22.39 30.34 -12.50
C MET A 1 23.14 31.60 -12.87
N ASP A 2 24.35 31.51 -13.40
CA ASP A 2 25.17 32.69 -13.77
C ASP A 2 24.49 33.67 -14.76
N LEU A 3 23.78 33.17 -15.77
CA LEU A 3 22.99 34.02 -16.69
C LEU A 3 21.82 34.73 -16.01
N VAL A 4 21.17 34.07 -15.04
CA VAL A 4 20.07 34.65 -14.26
C VAL A 4 20.62 35.70 -13.29
N LEU A 5 21.80 35.44 -12.72
CA LEU A 5 22.51 36.36 -11.82
C LEU A 5 22.96 37.63 -12.55
N LEU A 6 23.46 37.51 -13.79
CA LEU A 6 23.84 38.65 -14.64
C LEU A 6 22.64 39.54 -14.99
N ASN A 7 21.52 38.95 -15.43
CA ASN A 7 20.31 39.70 -15.73
C ASN A 7 19.75 40.42 -14.49
N LEU A 8 19.80 39.78 -13.32
CA LEU A 8 19.39 40.38 -12.05
C LEU A 8 20.30 41.53 -11.59
N GLN A 9 21.61 41.43 -11.83
CA GLN A 9 22.55 42.50 -11.51
C GLN A 9 22.29 43.75 -12.36
N GLU A 10 22.00 43.59 -13.66
CA GLU A 10 21.63 44.71 -14.55
C GLU A 10 20.32 45.39 -14.12
N LEU A 11 19.32 44.62 -13.68
CA LEU A 11 18.03 45.16 -13.20
C LEU A 11 18.16 45.86 -11.83
N SER A 12 19.02 45.35 -10.95
CA SER A 12 19.31 46.00 -9.66
C SER A 12 20.02 47.35 -9.79
N LEU A 13 20.73 47.57 -10.91
CA LEU A 13 21.38 48.84 -11.24
C LEU A 13 20.39 49.87 -11.80
N GLN A 14 19.26 49.44 -12.36
CA GLN A 14 18.23 50.31 -12.95
C GLN A 14 17.14 50.71 -11.94
N ALA A 15 16.86 49.87 -10.94
CA ALA A 15 15.88 50.14 -9.90
C ALA A 15 16.59 50.56 -8.60
N GLU A 16 16.64 51.87 -8.30
CA GLU A 16 17.11 52.39 -7.01
C GLU A 16 16.44 51.63 -5.84
N GLU A 17 17.23 50.87 -5.08
CA GLU A 17 16.88 50.24 -3.79
C GLU A 17 15.57 49.42 -3.69
N SER A 18 15.21 48.59 -4.67
CA SER A 18 14.16 47.58 -4.41
C SER A 18 14.73 46.39 -3.63
N SER A 19 14.35 46.29 -2.34
CA SER A 19 14.79 45.25 -1.40
C SER A 19 14.62 43.80 -1.90
N LEU A 20 13.71 43.58 -2.86
CA LEU A 20 13.37 42.28 -3.42
C LEU A 20 14.44 41.74 -4.38
N TRP A 21 14.99 42.56 -5.30
CA TRP A 21 16.03 42.08 -6.23
C TRP A 21 17.30 41.68 -5.50
N ASN A 22 17.65 42.42 -4.44
CA ASN A 22 18.75 42.05 -3.55
C ASN A 22 18.51 40.72 -2.82
N MET A 23 17.25 40.39 -2.47
CA MET A 23 16.92 39.07 -1.91
C MET A 23 17.09 37.95 -2.94
N PHE A 24 16.75 38.18 -4.20
CA PHE A 24 16.96 37.22 -5.29
C PHE A 24 18.44 37.00 -5.60
N ILE A 25 19.24 38.08 -5.64
CA ILE A 25 20.70 38.00 -5.83
C ILE A 25 21.35 37.19 -4.71
N ASN A 26 21.02 37.51 -3.44
CA ASN A 26 21.52 36.75 -2.28
C ASN A 26 21.11 35.27 -2.34
N CYS A 27 19.90 34.97 -2.85
CA CYS A 27 19.44 33.59 -3.01
C CYS A 27 20.24 32.82 -4.08
N LEU A 28 20.64 33.48 -5.17
CA LEU A 28 21.35 32.85 -6.29
C LEU A 28 22.87 32.72 -6.06
N GLN A 29 23.44 33.56 -5.18
CA GLN A 29 24.86 33.49 -4.81
C GLN A 29 25.15 32.39 -3.77
N GLU A 30 24.15 31.91 -3.05
CA GLU A 30 24.32 30.85 -2.04
C GLU A 30 24.46 29.47 -2.71
N GLU A 31 25.55 28.75 -2.43
CA GLU A 31 25.76 27.38 -2.94
C GLU A 31 25.03 26.31 -2.11
N ASP A 32 24.71 26.61 -0.85
CA ASP A 32 24.05 25.67 0.06
C ASP A 32 22.53 25.63 -0.18
N SER A 33 22.04 24.48 -0.63
CA SER A 33 20.62 24.22 -0.89
C SER A 33 19.69 24.56 0.28
N LEU A 34 20.12 24.40 1.54
CA LEU A 34 19.31 24.70 2.72
C LEU A 34 19.23 26.20 2.98
N LYS A 35 20.32 26.93 2.75
CA LYS A 35 20.35 28.39 2.86
C LYS A 35 19.54 29.02 1.72
N GLN A 36 19.68 28.53 0.50
CA GLN A 36 18.82 28.92 -0.62
C GLN A 36 17.34 28.75 -0.26
N LEU A 37 16.95 27.61 0.35
CA LEU A 37 15.58 27.37 0.80
C LEU A 37 15.08 28.43 1.79
N THR A 38 15.93 28.85 2.74
CA THR A 38 15.55 29.90 3.70
C THR A 38 15.36 31.25 3.03
N HIS A 39 16.18 31.60 2.03
CA HIS A 39 16.03 32.83 1.25
C HIS A 39 14.75 32.79 0.41
N LEU A 40 14.47 31.67 -0.28
CA LEU A 40 13.23 31.46 -1.02
C LEU A 40 11.98 31.59 -0.14
N ARG A 41 12.01 31.09 1.10
CA ARG A 41 10.89 31.27 2.05
C ARG A 41 10.70 32.72 2.46
N LYS A 42 11.78 33.50 2.63
CA LYS A 42 11.69 34.94 2.89
C LYS A 42 11.10 35.68 1.69
N ILE A 43 11.54 35.35 0.48
CA ILE A 43 10.98 35.89 -0.77
C ILE A 43 9.47 35.57 -0.85
N ALA A 44 9.08 34.32 -0.60
CA ALA A 44 7.68 33.91 -0.58
C ALA A 44 6.83 34.72 0.42
N GLN A 45 7.36 34.97 1.62
CA GLN A 45 6.67 35.77 2.63
C GLN A 45 6.55 37.25 2.24
N TYR A 46 7.55 37.79 1.54
CA TYR A 46 7.53 39.16 1.04
C TYR A 46 6.47 39.30 -0.07
N LEU A 47 6.50 38.42 -1.08
CA LEU A 47 5.56 38.42 -2.20
C LEU A 47 4.10 38.26 -1.77
N LYS A 48 3.83 37.49 -0.70
CA LYS A 48 2.48 37.38 -0.12
C LYS A 48 1.95 38.67 0.50
N LYS A 49 2.82 39.61 0.86
CA LYS A 49 2.44 40.91 1.45
C LYS A 49 2.28 42.00 0.39
N CYS A 50 2.73 41.77 -0.83
CA CYS A 50 2.58 42.71 -1.93
C CYS A 50 1.11 42.79 -2.36
N GLN A 51 0.63 44.01 -2.61
CA GLN A 51 -0.63 44.25 -3.31
C GLN A 51 -0.35 44.24 -4.80
N TRP A 52 -1.04 43.38 -5.54
CA TRP A 52 -0.85 43.22 -6.98
C TRP A 52 -1.81 44.16 -7.71
N ASN A 53 -1.29 44.87 -8.70
CA ASN A 53 -2.11 45.70 -9.58
C ASN A 53 -2.96 44.81 -10.50
N ASP A 54 -4.12 45.31 -10.92
CA ASP A 54 -4.97 44.61 -11.90
C ASP A 54 -4.30 44.56 -13.28
N SER A 55 -3.52 45.59 -13.65
CA SER A 55 -2.68 45.62 -14.84
C SER A 55 -1.29 45.02 -14.58
N VAL A 56 -0.81 44.20 -15.51
CA VAL A 56 0.53 43.61 -15.47
C VAL A 56 1.56 44.68 -15.84
N ASP A 57 2.46 44.99 -14.91
CA ASP A 57 3.57 45.93 -15.12
C ASP A 57 4.84 45.18 -15.61
N GLU A 58 5.76 45.86 -16.31
CA GLU A 58 7.00 45.25 -16.84
C GLU A 58 7.84 44.58 -15.73
N ASP A 59 7.92 45.20 -14.55
CA ASP A 59 8.63 44.63 -13.39
C ASP A 59 8.01 43.31 -12.89
N GLN A 60 6.67 43.17 -12.99
CA GLN A 60 5.97 41.95 -12.59
C GLN A 60 6.21 40.82 -13.60
N GLU A 61 6.29 41.13 -14.90
CA GLU A 61 6.63 40.15 -15.93
C GLU A 61 8.08 39.66 -15.77
N GLN A 62 9.03 40.57 -15.50
CA GLN A 62 10.42 40.19 -15.23
C GLN A 62 10.57 39.31 -13.98
N LEU A 63 9.83 39.61 -12.91
CA LEU A 63 9.80 38.78 -11.70
C LEU A 63 9.38 37.34 -12.03
N VAL A 64 8.35 37.20 -12.88
CA VAL A 64 7.87 35.88 -13.35
C VAL A 64 8.94 35.16 -14.16
N VAL A 65 9.62 35.85 -15.07
CA VAL A 65 10.72 35.27 -15.87
C VAL A 65 11.84 34.77 -14.97
N ILE A 66 12.26 35.56 -13.99
CA ILE A 66 13.32 35.20 -13.05
C ILE A 66 12.92 33.99 -12.21
N LEU A 67 11.70 33.95 -11.69
CA LEU A 67 11.21 32.80 -10.92
C LEU A 67 11.11 31.53 -11.77
N ALA A 68 10.68 31.65 -13.04
CA ALA A 68 10.63 30.52 -13.98
C ALA A 68 12.04 30.01 -14.33
N ASP A 69 13.02 30.90 -14.54
CA ASP A 69 14.41 30.51 -14.80
C ASP A 69 15.09 29.91 -13.56
N MET A 70 14.78 30.42 -12.36
CA MET A 70 15.18 29.78 -11.11
C MET A 70 14.59 28.39 -10.99
N TYR A 71 13.30 28.21 -11.29
CA TYR A 71 12.63 26.91 -11.23
C TYR A 71 13.32 25.87 -12.12
N LYS A 72 13.74 26.26 -13.33
CA LYS A 72 14.51 25.40 -14.25
C LYS A 72 15.94 25.15 -13.80
N ALA A 73 16.60 26.15 -13.21
CA ALA A 73 18.00 26.05 -12.81
C ALA A 73 18.21 25.10 -11.62
N VAL A 74 17.23 25.01 -10.72
CA VAL A 74 17.25 24.13 -9.55
C VAL A 74 17.07 22.65 -9.94
N GLU A 75 17.58 21.73 -9.11
CA GLU A 75 17.36 20.29 -9.29
C GLU A 75 15.86 19.95 -9.26
N PRO A 76 15.33 19.23 -10.28
CA PRO A 76 13.93 18.82 -10.31
C PRO A 76 13.53 18.02 -9.06
N LYS A 77 12.29 18.20 -8.59
CA LYS A 77 11.71 17.52 -7.41
C LYS A 77 12.38 17.83 -6.06
N SER A 78 13.35 18.74 -6.02
CA SER A 78 13.98 19.23 -4.79
C SER A 78 13.03 20.07 -3.91
N ALA A 79 13.45 20.35 -2.67
CA ALA A 79 12.69 21.24 -1.77
C ALA A 79 12.64 22.68 -2.30
N ASN A 80 13.70 23.11 -3.00
CA ASN A 80 13.80 24.43 -3.62
C ASN A 80 12.82 24.54 -4.79
N SER A 81 12.76 23.54 -5.68
CA SER A 81 11.82 23.54 -6.80
C SER A 81 10.37 23.55 -6.32
N ARG A 82 10.04 22.79 -5.26
CA ARG A 82 8.70 22.79 -4.65
C ARG A 82 8.33 24.14 -4.01
N THR A 83 9.31 24.83 -3.41
CA THR A 83 9.08 26.16 -2.84
C THR A 83 8.84 27.19 -3.93
N ILE A 84 9.64 27.18 -5.01
CA ILE A 84 9.44 28.07 -6.16
C ILE A 84 8.09 27.80 -6.84
N ALA A 85 7.72 26.53 -7.05
CA ALA A 85 6.40 26.18 -7.57
C ALA A 85 5.27 26.73 -6.68
N SER A 86 5.39 26.64 -5.35
CA SER A 86 4.42 27.22 -4.42
C SER A 86 4.38 28.75 -4.47
N ILE A 87 5.50 29.41 -4.75
CA ILE A 87 5.55 30.87 -4.94
C ILE A 87 4.80 31.24 -6.21
N LEU A 88 5.14 30.63 -7.35
CA LEU A 88 4.49 30.82 -8.65
C LEU A 88 2.97 30.58 -8.57
N GLN A 89 2.55 29.62 -7.76
CA GLN A 89 1.13 29.30 -7.57
C GLN A 89 0.38 30.29 -6.68
N SER A 90 1.08 31.11 -5.89
CA SER A 90 0.46 32.10 -5.02
C SER A 90 0.14 33.44 -5.70
N PHE A 91 0.53 33.60 -6.97
CA PHE A 91 0.24 34.79 -7.76
C PHE A 91 -1.24 34.86 -8.17
N PRO A 92 -1.79 36.08 -8.36
CA PRO A 92 -3.15 36.30 -8.86
C PRO A 92 -3.34 35.82 -10.31
N GLU A 93 -4.60 35.61 -10.70
CA GLU A 93 -4.97 34.99 -12.00
C GLU A 93 -4.41 35.74 -13.23
N ASN A 94 -4.36 37.08 -13.19
CA ASN A 94 -3.79 37.90 -14.27
C ASN A 94 -2.30 37.56 -14.55
N LEU A 95 -1.50 37.32 -13.50
CA LEU A 95 -0.10 36.92 -13.63
C LEU A 95 0.07 35.42 -13.89
N GLN A 96 -0.92 34.59 -13.55
CA GLN A 96 -0.87 33.16 -13.86
C GLN A 96 -0.84 32.89 -15.36
N GLU A 97 -1.55 33.68 -16.18
CA GLU A 97 -1.50 33.56 -17.64
C GLU A 97 -0.08 33.83 -18.19
N VAL A 98 0.58 34.87 -17.66
CA VAL A 98 1.98 35.21 -18.01
C VAL A 98 2.93 34.09 -17.56
N ILE A 99 2.75 33.57 -16.34
CA ILE A 99 3.54 32.43 -15.83
C ILE A 99 3.39 31.21 -16.75
N VAL A 100 2.17 30.86 -17.15
CA VAL A 100 1.91 29.74 -18.06
C VAL A 100 2.63 29.95 -19.38
N LYS A 101 2.54 31.15 -19.97
CA LYS A 101 3.19 31.47 -21.25
C LYS A 101 4.73 31.32 -21.16
N VAL A 102 5.35 31.95 -20.16
CA VAL A 102 6.81 31.93 -19.98
C VAL A 102 7.31 30.51 -19.73
N MET A 103 6.67 29.77 -18.82
CA MET A 103 7.07 28.40 -18.51
C MET A 103 6.83 27.45 -19.69
N LYS A 104 5.77 27.65 -20.47
CA LYS A 104 5.52 26.89 -21.71
C LYS A 104 6.62 27.07 -22.73
N GLU A 105 7.00 28.30 -23.04
CA GLU A 105 8.10 28.59 -23.96
C GLU A 105 9.41 27.97 -23.46
N GLN A 106 9.63 27.97 -22.15
CA GLN A 106 10.81 27.38 -21.52
C GLN A 106 10.85 25.85 -21.68
N VAL A 107 9.72 25.17 -21.46
CA VAL A 107 9.57 23.72 -21.67
C VAL A 107 9.73 23.39 -23.15
N GLN A 108 9.05 24.11 -24.04
CA GLN A 108 9.15 23.90 -25.49
C GLN A 108 10.58 24.05 -26.00
N ARG A 109 11.30 25.08 -25.54
CA ARG A 109 12.73 25.27 -25.87
C ARG A 109 13.59 24.11 -25.37
N ASP A 110 13.37 23.63 -24.15
CA ASP A 110 14.17 22.57 -23.56
C ASP A 110 13.97 21.23 -24.27
N VAL A 111 12.70 20.90 -24.54
CA VAL A 111 12.26 19.70 -25.26
C VAL A 111 12.76 19.73 -26.71
N SER A 112 12.60 20.86 -27.41
CA SER A 112 13.04 21.00 -28.82
C SER A 112 14.56 21.02 -28.98
N SER A 113 15.29 21.44 -27.95
CA SER A 113 16.76 21.44 -27.98
C SER A 113 17.39 20.04 -27.88
N PHE A 114 16.59 19.03 -27.49
CA PHE A 114 17.08 17.68 -27.28
C PHE A 114 17.69 17.08 -28.55
N LYS A 115 18.91 16.56 -28.41
CA LYS A 115 19.62 15.81 -29.47
C LYS A 115 19.93 14.41 -28.97
N LEU A 116 19.87 13.43 -29.86
CA LEU A 116 20.22 12.02 -29.56
C LEU A 116 21.67 11.84 -29.08
N SER A 117 22.54 12.81 -29.33
CA SER A 117 23.94 12.82 -28.87
C SER A 117 24.12 13.36 -27.44
N GLU A 118 23.07 13.82 -26.76
CA GLU A 118 23.16 14.29 -25.38
C GLU A 118 23.54 13.16 -24.40
N ASP A 119 24.20 13.54 -23.31
CA ASP A 119 24.55 12.62 -22.24
C ASP A 119 23.30 12.16 -21.48
N ALA A 120 23.39 10.97 -20.89
CA ALA A 120 22.27 10.35 -20.19
C ALA A 120 21.80 11.13 -18.95
N VAL A 121 22.69 11.91 -18.32
CA VAL A 121 22.38 12.71 -17.14
C VAL A 121 21.54 13.93 -17.54
N SER A 122 21.93 14.64 -18.60
CA SER A 122 21.12 15.71 -19.19
C SER A 122 19.73 15.22 -19.58
N MET A 123 19.65 14.09 -20.30
CA MET A 123 18.37 13.49 -20.69
C MET A 123 17.48 13.19 -19.48
N ARG A 124 18.07 12.60 -18.42
CA ARG A 124 17.34 12.29 -17.19
C ARG A 124 16.82 13.55 -16.50
N ARG A 125 17.65 14.60 -16.42
CA ARG A 125 17.27 15.89 -15.84
C ARG A 125 16.10 16.53 -16.57
N LYS A 126 16.09 16.49 -17.91
CA LYS A 126 14.97 17.00 -18.73
C LYS A 126 13.67 16.22 -18.50
N LEU A 127 13.75 14.88 -18.42
CA LEU A 127 12.61 14.03 -18.06
C LEU A 127 12.08 14.36 -16.67
N ASP A 128 12.94 14.48 -15.67
CA ASP A 128 12.53 14.81 -14.30
C ASP A 128 11.96 16.24 -14.21
N PHE A 129 12.42 17.19 -15.05
CA PHE A 129 11.85 18.52 -15.18
C PHE A 129 10.41 18.48 -15.71
N VAL A 130 10.13 17.73 -16.78
CA VAL A 130 8.76 17.49 -17.27
C VAL A 130 7.91 16.83 -16.19
N SER A 131 8.45 15.81 -15.51
CA SER A 131 7.76 15.12 -14.42
C SER A 131 7.42 16.05 -13.25
N ALA A 132 8.31 16.99 -12.91
CA ALA A 132 8.10 17.94 -11.81
C ALA A 132 6.94 18.90 -12.07
N HIS A 133 6.68 19.26 -13.34
CA HIS A 133 5.51 20.08 -13.69
C HIS A 133 4.19 19.35 -13.46
N MET A 134 4.19 18.02 -13.58
CA MET A 134 2.97 17.21 -13.41
C MET A 134 2.70 16.81 -11.96
N GLU A 135 3.68 16.91 -11.06
CA GLU A 135 3.62 16.44 -9.67
C GLU A 135 3.28 17.58 -8.70
N ASN A 136 2.03 17.61 -8.23
CA ASN A 136 1.55 18.57 -7.22
C ASN A 136 1.74 20.05 -7.59
N PHE A 137 1.76 20.38 -8.89
CA PHE A 137 1.90 21.75 -9.39
C PHE A 137 0.86 22.08 -10.48
N PRO A 138 -0.34 22.56 -10.11
CA PRO A 138 -1.43 22.89 -11.03
C PRO A 138 -1.08 23.81 -12.20
N ILE A 139 -0.30 24.88 -11.99
CA ILE A 139 0.16 25.74 -13.10
C ILE A 139 1.03 24.93 -14.07
N GLY A 140 1.97 24.13 -13.54
CA GLY A 140 2.77 23.22 -14.35
C GLY A 140 1.92 22.20 -15.13
N GLN A 141 0.82 21.73 -14.55
CA GLN A 141 -0.10 20.84 -15.26
C GLN A 141 -0.78 21.53 -16.44
N THR A 142 -1.14 22.82 -16.31
CA THR A 142 -1.65 23.64 -17.40
C THR A 142 -0.60 23.86 -18.48
N VAL A 143 0.65 24.16 -18.09
CA VAL A 143 1.78 24.31 -19.03
C VAL A 143 1.96 23.05 -19.87
N ILE A 144 2.06 21.87 -19.24
CA ILE A 144 2.24 20.60 -19.96
C ILE A 144 1.03 20.27 -20.83
N ARG A 145 -0.20 20.59 -20.41
CA ARG A 145 -1.41 20.41 -21.22
C ARG A 145 -1.31 21.16 -22.56
N GLU A 146 -0.70 22.34 -22.55
CA GLU A 146 -0.57 23.18 -23.74
C GLU A 146 0.61 22.83 -24.66
N CYS A 147 1.60 22.09 -24.18
CA CYS A 147 2.75 21.64 -24.96
C CYS A 147 2.89 20.12 -25.05
N VAL A 148 1.80 19.38 -24.80
CA VAL A 148 1.80 17.91 -24.78
C VAL A 148 2.20 17.32 -26.14
N SER A 149 1.85 18.01 -27.23
CA SER A 149 2.20 17.68 -28.62
C SER A 149 3.70 17.67 -28.88
N GLU A 150 4.49 18.45 -28.13
CA GLU A 150 5.94 18.54 -28.25
C GLU A 150 6.65 17.66 -27.21
N VAL A 151 6.08 17.56 -26.01
CA VAL A 151 6.61 16.75 -24.91
C VAL A 151 6.55 15.26 -25.24
N LEU A 152 5.48 14.78 -25.90
CA LEU A 152 5.34 13.36 -26.20
C LEU A 152 6.35 12.84 -27.26
N PRO A 153 6.60 13.53 -28.39
CA PRO A 153 7.69 13.19 -29.30
C PRO A 153 9.06 13.16 -28.63
N PHE A 154 9.33 14.09 -27.72
CA PHE A 154 10.56 14.05 -26.92
C PHE A 154 10.65 12.79 -26.05
N CYS A 155 9.56 12.42 -25.35
CA CYS A 155 9.53 11.18 -24.57
C CYS A 155 9.76 9.94 -25.46
N HIS A 156 9.17 9.92 -26.65
CA HIS A 156 9.40 8.86 -27.64
C HIS A 156 10.88 8.74 -28.03
N GLN A 157 11.53 9.85 -28.37
CA GLN A 157 12.96 9.88 -28.71
C GLN A 157 13.85 9.47 -27.53
N CYS A 158 13.56 9.97 -26.33
CA CYS A 158 14.27 9.55 -25.11
C CYS A 158 14.13 8.04 -24.87
N LEU A 159 12.92 7.49 -25.02
CA LEU A 159 12.68 6.07 -24.79
C LEU A 159 13.49 5.20 -25.76
N GLY A 160 13.51 5.54 -27.05
CA GLY A 160 14.34 4.86 -28.05
C GLY A 160 15.82 4.91 -27.73
N GLN A 161 16.33 6.09 -27.36
CA GLN A 161 17.73 6.27 -26.99
C GLN A 161 18.11 5.49 -25.72
N ILE A 162 17.25 5.50 -24.70
CA ILE A 162 17.47 4.75 -23.45
C ILE A 162 17.52 3.25 -23.73
N ILE A 163 16.63 2.72 -24.57
CA ILE A 163 16.62 1.29 -24.94
C ILE A 163 17.92 0.93 -25.67
N TYR A 164 18.35 1.75 -26.63
CA TYR A 164 19.61 1.56 -27.34
C TYR A 164 20.82 1.56 -26.38
N LEU A 165 20.91 2.54 -25.48
CA LEU A 165 21.98 2.63 -24.49
C LEU A 165 21.97 1.44 -23.52
N THR A 166 20.79 0.99 -23.09
CA THR A 166 20.65 -0.16 -22.19
C THR A 166 21.21 -1.42 -22.84
N ARG A 167 20.82 -1.71 -24.09
CA ARG A 167 21.26 -2.91 -24.83
C ARG A 167 22.76 -2.91 -25.12
N ASN A 168 23.33 -1.77 -25.49
CA ASN A 168 24.74 -1.68 -25.89
C ASN A 168 25.70 -1.43 -24.74
N SER A 169 25.20 -1.12 -23.54
CA SER A 169 26.06 -0.94 -22.38
C SER A 169 26.67 -2.28 -21.92
N VAL A 170 27.97 -2.27 -21.60
CA VAL A 170 28.66 -3.46 -21.07
C VAL A 170 28.56 -3.53 -19.54
N SER A 171 28.54 -2.38 -18.87
CA SER A 171 28.51 -2.29 -17.40
C SER A 171 27.11 -2.53 -16.84
N VAL A 172 27.00 -3.44 -15.86
CA VAL A 172 25.76 -3.73 -15.13
C VAL A 172 25.24 -2.49 -14.39
N VAL A 173 26.12 -1.64 -13.86
CA VAL A 173 25.73 -0.41 -13.16
C VAL A 173 25.02 0.55 -14.13
N LYS A 174 25.62 0.76 -15.31
CA LYS A 174 25.02 1.60 -16.35
C LYS A 174 23.71 1.01 -16.89
N LYS A 175 23.61 -0.32 -17.05
CA LYS A 175 22.35 -0.98 -17.39
C LYS A 175 21.26 -0.66 -16.39
N THR A 176 21.55 -0.79 -15.09
CA THR A 176 20.57 -0.50 -14.03
C THR A 176 20.18 0.98 -14.01
N GLU A 177 21.12 1.88 -14.22
CA GLU A 177 20.86 3.31 -14.36
C GLU A 177 19.93 3.60 -15.54
N PHE A 178 20.22 3.05 -16.73
CA PHE A 178 19.38 3.24 -17.90
C PHE A 178 18.01 2.56 -17.77
N MET A 179 17.91 1.42 -17.09
CA MET A 179 16.61 0.82 -16.72
C MET A 179 15.81 1.77 -15.82
N ASN A 180 16.45 2.44 -14.85
CA ASN A 180 15.78 3.45 -14.02
C ASN A 180 15.34 4.67 -14.83
N HIS A 181 16.11 5.06 -15.86
CA HIS A 181 15.72 6.11 -16.80
C HIS A 181 14.53 5.68 -17.66
N CYS A 182 14.53 4.43 -18.14
CA CYS A 182 13.43 3.83 -18.89
C CYS A 182 12.15 3.83 -18.08
N LEU A 183 12.22 3.36 -16.82
CA LEU A 183 11.07 3.34 -15.91
C LEU A 183 10.49 4.74 -15.67
N ALA A 184 11.36 5.75 -15.49
CA ALA A 184 10.91 7.13 -15.31
C ALA A 184 10.24 7.67 -16.58
N CYS A 185 10.83 7.43 -17.75
CA CYS A 185 10.26 7.84 -19.03
C CYS A 185 8.89 7.18 -19.28
N LEU A 186 8.76 5.86 -19.06
CA LEU A 186 7.48 5.15 -19.17
C LEU A 186 6.42 5.72 -18.22
N LYS A 187 6.77 6.04 -16.97
CA LYS A 187 5.85 6.68 -16.02
C LYS A 187 5.41 8.08 -16.45
N ILE A 188 6.31 8.86 -17.05
CA ILE A 188 5.98 10.17 -17.61
C ILE A 188 4.99 10.00 -18.76
N VAL A 189 5.26 9.10 -19.70
CA VAL A 189 4.35 8.77 -20.81
C VAL A 189 2.98 8.34 -20.29
N MET A 190 2.93 7.46 -19.29
CA MET A 190 1.67 7.04 -18.66
C MET A 190 0.91 8.23 -18.05
N SER A 191 1.60 9.10 -17.31
CA SER A 191 0.99 10.28 -16.70
C SER A 191 0.45 11.26 -17.76
N LEU A 192 1.19 11.46 -18.86
CA LEU A 192 0.76 12.31 -19.97
C LEU A 192 -0.52 11.76 -20.60
N ALA A 193 -0.52 10.46 -20.89
CA ALA A 193 -1.64 9.76 -21.49
C ALA A 193 -2.90 9.72 -20.59
N GLN A 194 -2.74 9.61 -19.27
CA GLN A 194 -3.86 9.61 -18.32
C GLN A 194 -4.43 11.01 -18.08
N LYS A 195 -3.58 12.02 -17.85
CA LYS A 195 -4.01 13.36 -17.44
C LYS A 195 -4.49 14.24 -18.60
N TYR A 196 -3.99 13.99 -19.81
CA TYR A 196 -4.22 14.85 -20.98
C TYR A 196 -4.86 14.08 -22.14
N SER A 197 -5.57 12.99 -21.85
CA SER A 197 -6.24 12.15 -22.83
C SER A 197 -7.15 12.94 -23.77
N GLU A 198 -8.00 13.83 -23.24
CA GLU A 198 -8.93 14.63 -24.06
C GLU A 198 -8.23 15.51 -25.09
N ARG A 199 -7.08 16.09 -24.71
CA ARG A 199 -6.29 16.93 -25.61
C ARG A 199 -5.62 16.09 -26.68
N LEU A 200 -4.96 15.01 -26.25
CA LEU A 200 -4.32 14.06 -27.16
C LEU A 200 -5.33 13.50 -28.17
N ILE A 201 -6.52 13.10 -27.72
CA ILE A 201 -7.58 12.56 -28.59
C ILE A 201 -8.00 13.56 -29.68
N LYS A 202 -8.09 14.85 -29.37
CA LYS A 202 -8.39 15.89 -30.37
C LYS A 202 -7.28 16.00 -31.43
N ASP A 203 -6.04 15.81 -31.01
CA ASP A 203 -4.86 15.97 -31.84
C ASP A 203 -4.43 14.66 -32.54
N ILE A 204 -5.05 13.50 -32.26
CA ILE A 204 -4.73 12.19 -32.88
C ILE A 204 -4.89 12.20 -34.42
N GLY A 205 -5.73 13.09 -34.96
CA GLY A 205 -5.85 13.29 -36.40
C GLY A 205 -4.57 13.79 -37.07
N ASP A 206 -3.62 14.32 -36.30
CA ASP A 206 -2.27 14.63 -36.75
C ASP A 206 -1.47 13.35 -37.00
N LYS A 207 -1.01 13.19 -38.24
CA LYS A 207 -0.20 12.06 -38.66
C LYS A 207 1.07 11.91 -37.81
N VAL A 208 1.69 13.03 -37.43
CA VAL A 208 2.93 13.03 -36.63
C VAL A 208 2.67 12.46 -35.23
N LEU A 209 1.59 12.88 -34.58
CA LEU A 209 1.23 12.38 -33.26
C LEU A 209 0.90 10.89 -33.30
N SER A 210 0.20 10.44 -34.35
CA SER A 210 -0.12 9.02 -34.54
C SER A 210 1.15 8.16 -34.69
N GLU A 211 2.11 8.60 -35.51
CA GLU A 211 3.42 7.94 -35.69
C GLU A 211 4.22 7.90 -34.38
N VAL A 212 4.16 8.97 -33.58
CA VAL A 212 4.81 9.02 -32.26
C VAL A 212 4.17 8.03 -31.29
N LEU A 213 2.84 7.95 -31.25
CA LEU A 213 2.12 7.01 -30.40
C LEU A 213 2.39 5.55 -30.81
N GLU A 214 2.46 5.25 -32.12
CA GLU A 214 2.93 3.97 -32.66
C GLU A 214 4.33 3.63 -32.18
N GLY A 215 5.25 4.58 -32.35
CA GLY A 215 6.62 4.41 -31.92
C GLY A 215 6.74 4.17 -30.41
N VAL A 216 5.94 4.86 -29.57
CA VAL A 216 5.90 4.61 -28.12
C VAL A 216 5.39 3.21 -27.80
N THR A 217 4.36 2.73 -28.51
CA THR A 217 3.85 1.36 -28.36
C THR A 217 4.93 0.34 -28.73
N ASP A 218 5.63 0.52 -29.85
CA ASP A 218 6.71 -0.36 -30.30
C ASP A 218 7.87 -0.41 -29.29
N HIS A 219 8.34 0.75 -28.82
CA HIS A 219 9.38 0.79 -27.79
C HIS A 219 8.94 0.12 -26.48
N SER A 220 7.68 0.32 -26.08
CA SER A 220 7.14 -0.32 -24.87
C SER A 220 7.04 -1.83 -25.04
N LEU A 221 6.62 -2.34 -26.21
CA LEU A 221 6.60 -3.77 -26.50
C LEU A 221 7.99 -4.40 -26.57
N GLN A 222 8.98 -3.66 -27.06
CA GLN A 222 10.39 -4.07 -26.97
C GLN A 222 10.84 -4.23 -25.52
N VAL A 223 10.58 -3.23 -24.65
CA VAL A 223 10.91 -3.31 -23.22
C VAL A 223 10.16 -4.46 -22.55
N LEU A 224 8.89 -4.66 -22.88
CA LEU A 224 8.03 -5.68 -22.30
C LEU A 224 8.55 -7.10 -22.59
N ASN A 225 9.01 -7.36 -23.81
CA ASN A 225 9.49 -8.68 -24.25
C ASN A 225 10.97 -8.94 -23.99
N ASP A 226 11.75 -7.91 -23.71
CA ASP A 226 13.18 -8.04 -23.48
C ASP A 226 13.47 -8.45 -22.03
N GLU A 227 13.97 -9.67 -21.86
CA GLU A 227 14.30 -10.27 -20.55
C GLU A 227 15.42 -9.53 -19.82
N MET A 228 16.20 -8.70 -20.52
CA MET A 228 17.25 -7.89 -19.90
C MET A 228 16.69 -6.79 -19.00
N PHE A 229 15.45 -6.36 -19.23
CA PHE A 229 14.82 -5.30 -18.46
C PHE A 229 14.23 -5.82 -17.15
N SER A 230 14.30 -4.98 -16.11
CA SER A 230 13.74 -5.30 -14.81
C SER A 230 12.23 -5.52 -14.87
N LEU A 231 11.70 -6.31 -13.91
CA LEU A 231 10.26 -6.55 -13.80
C LEU A 231 9.44 -5.26 -13.68
N ASP A 232 10.00 -4.22 -13.05
CA ASP A 232 9.35 -2.92 -12.93
C ASP A 232 9.24 -2.21 -14.28
N CYS A 233 10.29 -2.27 -15.12
CA CYS A 233 10.25 -1.72 -16.48
C CYS A 233 9.23 -2.48 -17.34
N ARG A 234 9.24 -3.81 -17.28
CA ARG A 234 8.31 -4.66 -18.05
C ARG A 234 6.86 -4.44 -17.62
N SER A 235 6.61 -4.34 -16.32
CA SER A 235 5.28 -4.01 -15.79
C SER A 235 4.81 -2.63 -16.24
N ALA A 236 5.67 -1.60 -16.11
CA ALA A 236 5.36 -0.24 -16.57
C ALA A 236 5.10 -0.21 -18.09
N ALA A 237 5.88 -0.95 -18.87
CA ALA A 237 5.67 -1.07 -20.31
C ALA A 237 4.32 -1.73 -20.65
N GLY A 238 3.91 -2.79 -19.95
CA GLY A 238 2.59 -3.40 -20.12
C GLY A 238 1.44 -2.43 -19.86
N LEU A 239 1.56 -1.60 -18.82
CA LEU A 239 0.60 -0.53 -18.51
C LEU A 239 0.60 0.56 -19.60
N THR A 240 1.77 0.98 -20.07
CA THR A 240 1.91 1.97 -21.16
C THR A 240 1.26 1.47 -22.44
N VAL A 241 1.50 0.21 -22.84
CA VAL A 241 0.91 -0.37 -24.06
C VAL A 241 -0.62 -0.35 -23.97
N ALA A 242 -1.20 -0.81 -22.86
CA ALA A 242 -2.65 -0.84 -22.68
C ALA A 242 -3.26 0.58 -22.75
N LEU A 243 -2.60 1.55 -22.12
CA LEU A 243 -3.07 2.93 -22.06
C LEU A 243 -2.96 3.67 -23.41
N ILE A 244 -1.83 3.52 -24.11
CA ILE A 244 -1.64 4.14 -25.44
C ILE A 244 -2.58 3.50 -26.46
N ALA A 245 -2.78 2.18 -26.43
CA ALA A 245 -3.76 1.51 -27.27
C ALA A 245 -5.17 2.06 -27.04
N LYS A 246 -5.56 2.25 -25.78
CA LYS A 246 -6.85 2.86 -25.40
C LYS A 246 -7.02 4.27 -25.96
N LEU A 247 -5.95 5.09 -25.93
CA LEU A 247 -5.98 6.44 -26.50
C LEU A 247 -6.14 6.41 -28.03
N ARG A 248 -5.40 5.55 -28.72
CA ARG A 248 -5.35 5.51 -30.19
C ARG A 248 -6.60 4.92 -30.83
N LEU A 249 -7.10 3.83 -30.27
CA LEU A 249 -8.15 3.00 -30.90
C LEU A 249 -9.52 3.18 -30.25
N GLY A 250 -9.59 3.94 -29.16
CA GLY A 250 -10.76 3.93 -28.27
C GLY A 250 -10.81 2.67 -27.40
N GLU A 251 -11.81 2.61 -26.53
CA GLU A 251 -11.85 1.60 -25.47
C GLU A 251 -12.12 0.18 -26.00
N ASP A 252 -13.05 0.02 -26.94
CA ASP A 252 -13.49 -1.30 -27.41
C ASP A 252 -12.49 -1.97 -28.37
N ASP A 253 -11.97 -1.22 -29.34
CA ASP A 253 -11.06 -1.76 -30.33
C ASP A 253 -9.66 -1.98 -29.75
N SER A 254 -9.25 -1.17 -28.75
CA SER A 254 -8.02 -1.45 -28.00
C SER A 254 -8.11 -2.77 -27.24
N LEU A 255 -9.24 -3.08 -26.58
CA LEU A 255 -9.42 -4.34 -25.88
C LEU A 255 -9.31 -5.53 -26.84
N LYS A 256 -10.02 -5.49 -27.98
CA LYS A 256 -9.95 -6.58 -28.98
C LYS A 256 -8.52 -6.81 -29.46
N GLN A 257 -7.78 -5.75 -29.78
CA GLN A 257 -6.40 -5.88 -30.26
C GLN A 257 -5.44 -6.38 -29.19
N LEU A 258 -5.55 -5.89 -27.95
CA LEU A 258 -4.71 -6.33 -26.83
C LEU A 258 -5.00 -7.80 -26.48
N LEU A 259 -6.27 -8.22 -26.50
CA LEU A 259 -6.65 -9.63 -26.28
C LEU A 259 -6.16 -10.53 -27.42
N CYS A 260 -6.12 -10.05 -28.67
CA CYS A 260 -5.51 -10.78 -29.79
C CYS A 260 -4.00 -10.99 -29.59
N LEU A 261 -3.29 -10.03 -28.98
CA LEU A 261 -1.87 -10.20 -28.64
C LEU A 261 -1.65 -11.22 -27.51
N LEU A 262 -2.64 -11.39 -26.62
CA LEU A 262 -2.61 -12.40 -25.55
C LEU A 262 -2.92 -13.81 -26.05
N GLY A 263 -3.79 -13.94 -27.05
CA GLY A 263 -4.27 -15.23 -27.56
C GLY A 263 -3.46 -15.80 -28.72
N ASN A 264 -3.21 -17.11 -28.71
CA ASN A 264 -2.72 -17.89 -29.87
C ASN A 264 -3.82 -18.14 -30.94
N ASN A 265 -4.84 -17.29 -31.02
CA ASN A 265 -6.00 -17.55 -31.88
C ASN A 265 -5.68 -17.17 -33.34
N ALA A 266 -5.46 -18.21 -34.15
CA ALA A 266 -5.09 -18.14 -35.57
C ALA A 266 -6.16 -17.50 -36.49
N GLY A 267 -7.35 -17.17 -35.99
CA GLY A 267 -8.48 -16.72 -36.82
C GLY A 267 -8.66 -15.21 -37.02
N GLN A 268 -7.94 -14.35 -36.29
CA GLN A 268 -8.06 -12.88 -36.41
C GLN A 268 -6.70 -12.16 -36.52
N LYS A 269 -5.71 -12.84 -37.09
CA LYS A 269 -4.37 -12.24 -37.31
C LYS A 269 -4.37 -11.04 -38.26
N GLU A 270 -5.39 -10.90 -39.12
CA GLU A 270 -5.43 -9.85 -40.15
C GLU A 270 -5.71 -8.43 -39.61
N LYS A 271 -6.21 -8.28 -38.36
CA LYS A 271 -6.49 -6.96 -37.76
C LYS A 271 -5.60 -6.59 -36.56
N ALA A 272 -4.77 -7.50 -36.07
CA ALA A 272 -3.71 -7.18 -35.08
C ALA A 272 -2.58 -6.33 -35.68
N VAL A 273 -2.60 -6.16 -37.01
CA VAL A 273 -1.61 -5.45 -37.84
C VAL A 273 -1.48 -3.96 -37.49
N THR A 274 -2.42 -3.35 -36.76
CA THR A 274 -2.37 -1.92 -36.44
C THR A 274 -1.54 -1.55 -35.21
N MET A 275 -1.11 -2.49 -34.37
CA MET A 275 -0.30 -2.18 -33.18
C MET A 275 1.20 -2.45 -33.32
N THR A 276 1.63 -3.32 -34.23
CA THR A 276 3.05 -3.66 -34.37
C THR A 276 3.46 -4.13 -35.75
N THR A 277 4.66 -3.75 -36.16
CA THR A 277 5.44 -4.39 -37.24
C THR A 277 6.20 -5.64 -36.75
N VAL A 278 6.18 -5.94 -35.44
CA VAL A 278 7.08 -6.91 -34.81
C VAL A 278 6.37 -7.85 -33.81
N THR A 279 6.57 -9.15 -34.05
CA THR A 279 6.42 -10.38 -33.23
C THR A 279 5.04 -11.08 -33.13
N PRO A 280 4.96 -12.37 -33.51
CA PRO A 280 3.73 -13.17 -33.49
C PRO A 280 3.44 -13.91 -32.17
N SER A 281 4.25 -13.75 -31.12
CA SER A 281 4.01 -14.39 -29.81
C SER A 281 4.71 -13.68 -28.64
N LEU A 282 3.94 -13.26 -27.64
CA LEU A 282 4.46 -12.69 -26.39
C LEU A 282 4.98 -13.79 -25.45
N HIS A 283 6.05 -13.51 -24.71
CA HIS A 283 6.49 -14.38 -23.61
C HIS A 283 5.40 -14.42 -22.52
N PRO A 284 5.16 -15.54 -21.81
CA PRO A 284 4.08 -15.64 -20.80
C PRO A 284 4.09 -14.53 -19.74
N LEU A 285 5.27 -14.14 -19.28
CA LEU A 285 5.41 -13.01 -18.35
C LEU A 285 5.03 -11.65 -19.00
N SER A 286 5.36 -11.45 -20.27
CA SER A 286 4.93 -10.27 -21.03
C SER A 286 3.41 -10.23 -21.18
N SER A 287 2.80 -11.38 -21.49
CA SER A 287 1.35 -11.53 -21.54
C SER A 287 0.70 -11.21 -20.20
N LEU A 288 1.31 -11.66 -19.09
CA LEU A 288 0.82 -11.34 -17.74
C LEU A 288 0.85 -9.84 -17.46
N PHE A 289 1.95 -9.14 -17.79
CA PHE A 289 2.06 -7.69 -17.59
C PHE A 289 1.15 -6.89 -18.53
N LEU A 290 0.94 -7.36 -19.75
CA LEU A 290 -0.03 -6.77 -20.67
C LEU A 290 -1.46 -6.94 -20.14
N LEU A 291 -1.81 -8.13 -19.67
CA LEU A 291 -3.10 -8.41 -19.04
C LEU A 291 -3.31 -7.56 -17.78
N HIS A 292 -2.26 -7.41 -16.96
CA HIS A 292 -2.27 -6.47 -15.83
C HIS A 292 -2.55 -5.03 -16.31
N GLY A 293 -1.91 -4.61 -17.39
CA GLY A 293 -2.15 -3.33 -18.04
C GLY A 293 -3.61 -3.12 -18.44
N VAL A 294 -4.20 -4.10 -19.12
CA VAL A 294 -5.61 -4.10 -19.53
C VAL A 294 -6.53 -3.97 -18.32
N LEU A 295 -6.31 -4.76 -17.27
CA LEU A 295 -7.13 -4.71 -16.05
C LEU A 295 -6.99 -3.41 -15.27
N ALA A 296 -5.88 -2.69 -15.41
CA ALA A 296 -5.61 -1.45 -14.68
C ALA A 296 -6.04 -0.18 -15.44
N MET A 297 -6.02 -0.20 -16.77
CA MET A 297 -6.19 1.01 -17.60
C MET A 297 -7.56 1.13 -18.27
N HIS A 298 -8.28 0.01 -18.41
CA HIS A 298 -9.62 -0.01 -19.01
C HIS A 298 -10.73 0.17 -17.97
N SER A 299 -11.82 0.80 -18.37
CA SER A 299 -12.98 0.98 -17.50
C SER A 299 -13.63 -0.38 -17.20
N PRO A 300 -14.23 -0.55 -16.00
CA PRO A 300 -14.99 -1.76 -15.70
C PRO A 300 -16.04 -2.04 -16.76
N SER A 301 -16.78 -1.02 -17.23
CA SER A 301 -17.79 -1.14 -18.29
C SER A 301 -17.27 -1.77 -19.57
N ALA A 302 -16.06 -1.41 -20.02
CA ALA A 302 -15.47 -1.97 -21.22
C ALA A 302 -15.10 -3.45 -21.05
N LEU A 303 -14.61 -3.83 -19.86
CA LEU A 303 -14.28 -5.22 -19.54
C LEU A 303 -15.51 -6.12 -19.38
N LEU A 304 -16.71 -5.54 -19.24
CA LEU A 304 -17.98 -6.27 -19.19
C LEU A 304 -18.60 -6.53 -20.56
N GLN A 305 -18.02 -5.99 -21.62
CA GLN A 305 -18.50 -6.25 -22.97
C GLN A 305 -18.32 -7.73 -23.33
N LYS A 306 -19.23 -8.21 -24.18
CA LYS A 306 -19.17 -9.54 -24.76
C LYS A 306 -18.33 -9.50 -26.03
N MET A 307 -17.39 -10.44 -26.13
CA MET A 307 -16.59 -10.67 -27.32
C MET A 307 -16.92 -12.05 -27.89
N ILE A 308 -17.01 -12.15 -29.21
CA ILE A 308 -17.17 -13.44 -29.88
C ILE A 308 -15.79 -14.10 -29.94
N VAL A 309 -15.61 -15.17 -29.17
CA VAL A 309 -14.42 -16.01 -29.19
C VAL A 309 -14.85 -17.42 -29.60
N ASP A 310 -14.27 -17.93 -30.69
CA ASP A 310 -14.59 -19.24 -31.27
C ASP A 310 -16.09 -19.44 -31.58
N GLY A 311 -16.77 -18.37 -32.01
CA GLY A 311 -18.20 -18.38 -32.31
C GLY A 311 -19.13 -18.30 -31.09
N THR A 312 -18.58 -18.18 -29.88
CA THR A 312 -19.35 -18.02 -28.63
C THR A 312 -19.19 -16.62 -28.05
N GLU A 313 -20.28 -16.00 -27.62
CA GLU A 313 -20.22 -14.74 -26.86
C GLU A 313 -19.67 -15.02 -25.46
N ARG A 314 -18.56 -14.37 -25.12
CA ARG A 314 -17.85 -14.50 -23.86
C ARG A 314 -17.63 -13.12 -23.25
N VAL A 315 -17.88 -12.98 -21.95
CA VAL A 315 -17.59 -11.75 -21.22
C VAL A 315 -16.08 -11.63 -21.03
N ILE A 316 -15.50 -10.50 -21.44
CA ILE A 316 -14.04 -10.32 -21.45
C ILE A 316 -13.44 -10.55 -20.05
N LEU A 317 -14.03 -9.96 -19.00
CA LEU A 317 -13.52 -10.06 -17.64
C LEU A 317 -13.51 -11.49 -17.07
N THR A 318 -14.60 -12.24 -17.22
CA THR A 318 -14.80 -13.54 -16.55
C THR A 318 -14.43 -14.73 -17.43
N ASP A 319 -14.66 -14.64 -18.74
CA ASP A 319 -14.57 -15.79 -19.64
C ASP A 319 -13.30 -15.77 -20.50
N VAL A 320 -12.59 -14.64 -20.54
CA VAL A 320 -11.32 -14.50 -21.29
C VAL A 320 -10.18 -14.16 -20.34
N ALA A 321 -10.21 -12.98 -19.70
CA ALA A 321 -9.12 -12.47 -18.88
C ALA A 321 -8.81 -13.36 -17.66
N PHE A 322 -9.86 -13.84 -16.97
CA PHE A 322 -9.69 -14.73 -15.82
C PHE A 322 -9.01 -16.05 -16.19
N TRP A 323 -9.46 -16.72 -17.25
CA TRP A 323 -8.92 -18.02 -17.63
C TRP A 323 -7.50 -17.91 -18.19
N GLU A 324 -7.20 -16.86 -18.95
CA GLU A 324 -5.84 -16.59 -19.39
C GLU A 324 -4.92 -16.32 -18.19
N LEU A 325 -5.40 -15.58 -17.19
CA LEU A 325 -4.64 -15.33 -15.97
C LEU A 325 -4.31 -16.60 -15.19
N ILE A 326 -5.29 -17.50 -15.01
CA ILE A 326 -5.08 -18.78 -14.32
C ILE A 326 -4.10 -19.65 -15.12
N ASN A 327 -4.28 -19.76 -16.44
CA ASN A 327 -3.37 -20.50 -17.33
C ASN A 327 -1.93 -19.96 -17.25
N LEU A 328 -1.76 -18.63 -17.28
CA LEU A 328 -0.44 -18.00 -17.12
C LEU A 328 0.13 -18.27 -15.72
N SER A 329 -0.68 -18.23 -14.67
CA SER A 329 -0.23 -18.50 -13.31
C SER A 329 0.31 -19.93 -13.12
N ASP A 330 -0.25 -20.92 -13.83
CA ASP A 330 0.23 -22.29 -13.80
C ASP A 330 1.51 -22.51 -14.61
N ARG A 331 1.72 -21.72 -15.68
CA ARG A 331 2.94 -21.76 -16.51
C ARG A 331 4.12 -21.05 -15.86
N LEU A 332 3.87 -20.06 -15.01
CA LEU A 332 4.89 -19.22 -14.37
C LEU A 332 5.30 -19.80 -13.01
N THR A 333 6.31 -20.67 -13.01
CA THR A 333 6.77 -21.40 -11.81
C THR A 333 7.81 -20.67 -10.98
N GLU A 334 8.49 -19.64 -11.52
CA GLU A 334 9.48 -18.88 -10.78
C GLU A 334 8.83 -18.01 -9.70
N ALA A 335 9.40 -17.98 -8.50
CA ALA A 335 8.83 -17.29 -7.34
C ALA A 335 8.54 -15.79 -7.57
N SER A 336 9.38 -15.11 -8.35
CA SER A 336 9.19 -13.70 -8.73
C SER A 336 8.00 -13.52 -9.68
N TRP A 337 7.86 -14.41 -10.66
CA TRP A 337 6.76 -14.38 -11.64
C TRP A 337 5.44 -14.82 -11.01
N SER A 338 5.44 -15.82 -10.14
CA SER A 338 4.27 -16.23 -9.38
C SER A 338 3.79 -15.10 -8.46
N LEU A 339 4.69 -14.29 -7.90
CA LEU A 339 4.32 -13.09 -7.16
C LEU A 339 3.66 -12.04 -8.06
N CYS A 340 4.17 -11.81 -9.28
CA CYS A 340 3.53 -10.96 -10.26
C CYS A 340 2.15 -11.50 -10.64
N ALA A 341 2.00 -12.82 -10.85
CA ALA A 341 0.72 -13.44 -11.18
C ALA A 341 -0.29 -13.26 -10.05
N ALA A 342 0.12 -13.49 -8.81
CA ALA A 342 -0.71 -13.27 -7.63
C ALA A 342 -1.18 -11.81 -7.52
N ARG A 343 -0.31 -10.83 -7.80
CA ARG A 343 -0.67 -9.40 -7.85
C ARG A 343 -1.69 -9.10 -8.96
N THR A 344 -1.54 -9.72 -10.12
CA THR A 344 -2.50 -9.57 -11.23
C THR A 344 -3.85 -10.20 -10.88
N ILE A 345 -3.89 -11.34 -10.17
CA ILE A 345 -5.14 -11.94 -9.66
C ILE A 345 -5.83 -11.03 -8.65
N VAL A 346 -5.07 -10.38 -7.76
CA VAL A 346 -5.64 -9.37 -6.85
C VAL A 346 -6.25 -8.22 -7.65
N GLN A 347 -5.54 -7.70 -8.66
CA GLN A 347 -6.05 -6.62 -9.51
C GLN A 347 -7.34 -7.04 -10.23
N TRP A 348 -7.37 -8.24 -10.81
CA TRP A 348 -8.59 -8.80 -11.41
C TRP A 348 -9.73 -8.88 -10.39
N GLY A 349 -9.45 -9.34 -9.15
CA GLY A 349 -10.44 -9.44 -8.08
C GLY A 349 -11.03 -8.09 -7.67
N ILE A 350 -10.23 -7.02 -7.66
CA ILE A 350 -10.71 -5.65 -7.41
C ILE A 350 -11.67 -5.21 -8.52
N VAL A 351 -11.31 -5.43 -9.78
CA VAL A 351 -12.16 -5.09 -10.94
C VAL A 351 -13.46 -5.92 -10.94
N ALA A 352 -13.37 -7.21 -10.66
CA ALA A 352 -14.53 -8.11 -10.56
C ALA A 352 -15.48 -7.68 -9.44
N LYS A 353 -14.96 -7.34 -8.26
CA LYS A 353 -15.74 -6.80 -7.14
C LYS A 353 -16.49 -5.52 -7.52
N ASN A 354 -15.77 -4.55 -8.09
CA ASN A 354 -16.37 -3.27 -8.51
C ASN A 354 -17.44 -3.48 -9.59
N SER A 355 -17.20 -4.42 -10.52
CA SER A 355 -18.13 -4.75 -11.59
C SER A 355 -19.39 -5.48 -11.08
N ALA A 356 -19.25 -6.36 -10.09
CA ALA A 356 -20.37 -7.07 -9.47
C ALA A 356 -21.36 -6.12 -8.76
N SER A 357 -20.87 -4.98 -8.25
CA SER A 357 -21.71 -3.92 -7.68
C SER A 357 -22.53 -3.18 -8.73
N CYS A 358 -22.07 -3.14 -9.98
CA CYS A 358 -22.69 -2.38 -11.07
C CYS A 358 -23.52 -3.22 -12.04
N CYS A 359 -23.32 -4.55 -12.10
CA CYS A 359 -23.95 -5.43 -13.08
C CYS A 359 -24.50 -6.71 -12.43
N GLU A 360 -25.82 -6.91 -12.49
CA GLU A 360 -26.50 -8.10 -11.96
C GLU A 360 -26.20 -9.38 -12.75
N GLU A 361 -25.96 -9.28 -14.06
CA GLU A 361 -25.75 -10.44 -14.96
C GLU A 361 -24.49 -11.24 -14.61
N LEU A 362 -23.50 -10.62 -13.97
CA LEU A 362 -22.24 -11.25 -13.56
C LEU A 362 -22.33 -11.95 -12.20
N LYS A 363 -23.34 -11.60 -11.39
CA LYS A 363 -23.44 -12.12 -10.03
C LYS A 363 -23.51 -13.65 -9.99
N PRO A 364 -24.21 -14.34 -10.91
CA PRO A 364 -24.21 -15.80 -10.93
C PRO A 364 -22.82 -16.42 -11.12
N SER A 365 -21.95 -15.82 -11.96
CA SER A 365 -20.62 -16.37 -12.25
C SER A 365 -19.61 -16.07 -11.13
N LEU A 366 -19.76 -14.92 -10.46
CA LEU A 366 -18.88 -14.45 -9.39
C LEU A 366 -19.30 -14.90 -7.97
N ARG A 367 -20.48 -15.51 -7.81
CA ARG A 367 -20.90 -16.11 -6.53
C ARG A 367 -19.97 -17.25 -6.11
N GLY A 368 -19.91 -17.51 -4.80
CA GLY A 368 -19.09 -18.58 -4.22
C GLY A 368 -19.38 -19.99 -4.76
N SER A 369 -20.60 -20.25 -5.22
CA SER A 369 -20.96 -21.51 -5.88
C SER A 369 -20.45 -21.63 -7.33
N GLY A 370 -20.03 -20.51 -7.93
CA GLY A 370 -19.54 -20.41 -9.30
C GLY A 370 -18.17 -21.06 -9.51
N VAL A 371 -17.86 -21.32 -10.78
CA VAL A 371 -16.59 -21.97 -11.19
C VAL A 371 -15.39 -21.08 -10.86
N ILE A 372 -15.54 -19.77 -11.03
CA ILE A 372 -14.49 -18.77 -10.78
C ILE A 372 -14.07 -18.80 -9.31
N ALA A 373 -15.03 -18.77 -8.38
CA ALA A 373 -14.76 -18.84 -6.95
C ALA A 373 -14.05 -20.15 -6.59
N LYS A 374 -14.48 -21.29 -7.15
CA LYS A 374 -13.81 -22.58 -6.94
C LYS A 374 -12.37 -22.59 -7.44
N GLN A 375 -12.10 -22.00 -8.61
CA GLN A 375 -10.75 -21.92 -9.18
C GLN A 375 -9.84 -20.98 -8.36
N LEU A 376 -10.36 -19.83 -7.92
CA LEU A 376 -9.63 -18.92 -7.03
C LEU A 376 -9.29 -19.58 -5.69
N MET A 377 -10.25 -20.31 -5.10
CA MET A 377 -9.98 -21.08 -3.89
C MET A 377 -8.94 -22.18 -4.14
N GLY A 378 -9.01 -22.89 -5.27
CA GLY A 378 -8.00 -23.86 -5.69
C GLY A 378 -6.59 -23.25 -5.78
N TYR A 379 -6.47 -22.07 -6.38
CA TYR A 379 -5.22 -21.31 -6.42
C TYR A 379 -4.71 -20.94 -5.02
N ILE A 380 -5.61 -20.46 -4.14
CA ILE A 380 -5.26 -20.15 -2.75
C ILE A 380 -4.76 -21.40 -2.03
N TRP A 381 -5.44 -22.53 -2.14
CA TRP A 381 -5.01 -23.80 -1.51
C TRP A 381 -3.68 -24.33 -2.02
N LYS A 382 -3.34 -24.06 -3.29
CA LYS A 382 -2.01 -24.38 -3.84
C LYS A 382 -0.92 -23.44 -3.30
N SER A 383 -1.25 -22.18 -3.04
CA SER A 383 -0.28 -21.09 -2.81
C SER A 383 -0.20 -20.59 -1.36
N TRP A 384 -1.10 -21.02 -0.48
CA TRP A 384 -1.23 -20.54 0.89
C TRP A 384 -0.04 -20.86 1.80
N ASP A 385 0.75 -21.90 1.52
CA ASP A 385 1.99 -22.21 2.25
C ASP A 385 3.24 -22.00 1.40
N HIS A 386 3.15 -21.14 0.39
CA HIS A 386 4.28 -20.78 -0.45
C HIS A 386 5.41 -20.15 0.39
N PRO A 387 6.70 -20.46 0.13
CA PRO A 387 7.82 -19.94 0.94
C PRO A 387 7.93 -18.41 0.93
N VAL A 388 7.63 -17.78 -0.20
CA VAL A 388 7.64 -16.31 -0.35
C VAL A 388 6.45 -15.66 0.37
N ASP A 389 6.75 -14.82 1.36
CA ASP A 389 5.74 -14.11 2.16
C ASP A 389 4.84 -13.19 1.33
N GLY A 390 5.40 -12.54 0.31
CA GLY A 390 4.65 -11.71 -0.62
C GLY A 390 3.47 -12.45 -1.26
N ILE A 391 3.63 -13.74 -1.60
CA ILE A 391 2.56 -14.54 -2.21
C ILE A 391 1.48 -14.88 -1.17
N ARG A 392 1.85 -15.19 0.07
CA ARG A 392 0.88 -15.42 1.16
C ARG A 392 0.06 -14.15 1.45
N HIS A 393 0.70 -12.99 1.37
CA HIS A 393 0.02 -11.70 1.47
C HIS A 393 -0.97 -11.49 0.31
N GLN A 394 -0.59 -11.79 -0.93
CA GLN A 394 -1.52 -11.73 -2.06
C GLN A 394 -2.66 -12.73 -1.90
N CYS A 395 -2.42 -13.95 -1.42
CA CYS A 395 -3.48 -14.96 -1.18
C CYS A 395 -4.57 -14.44 -0.24
N ARG A 396 -4.19 -13.72 0.83
CA ARG A 396 -5.14 -13.05 1.71
C ARG A 396 -5.98 -12.02 0.94
N SER A 397 -5.36 -11.17 0.13
CA SER A 397 -6.09 -10.16 -0.66
C SER A 397 -7.01 -10.76 -1.74
N ILE A 398 -6.59 -11.86 -2.38
CA ILE A 398 -7.44 -12.61 -3.32
C ILE A 398 -8.67 -13.15 -2.58
N PHE A 399 -8.47 -13.73 -1.40
CA PHE A 399 -9.53 -14.26 -0.58
C PHE A 399 -10.51 -13.19 -0.06
N GLU A 400 -10.00 -12.05 0.41
CA GLU A 400 -10.81 -10.91 0.82
C GLU A 400 -11.69 -10.40 -0.33
N ASN A 401 -11.10 -10.21 -1.52
CA ASN A 401 -11.86 -9.82 -2.70
C ASN A 401 -12.94 -10.85 -3.08
N LEU A 402 -12.64 -12.15 -2.96
CA LEU A 402 -13.59 -13.22 -3.25
C LEU A 402 -14.77 -13.24 -2.27
N ILE A 403 -14.52 -13.10 -0.96
CA ILE A 403 -15.60 -13.01 0.04
C ILE A 403 -16.46 -11.78 -0.19
N GLU A 404 -15.83 -10.61 -0.33
CA GLU A 404 -16.56 -9.35 -0.54
C GLU A 404 -17.40 -9.41 -1.81
N THR A 405 -16.85 -9.93 -2.91
CA THR A 405 -17.59 -10.12 -4.17
C THR A 405 -18.76 -11.07 -3.97
N HIS A 406 -18.58 -12.18 -3.24
CA HIS A 406 -19.65 -13.13 -2.97
C HIS A 406 -20.81 -12.48 -2.20
N ILE A 407 -20.52 -11.70 -1.16
CA ILE A 407 -21.51 -11.00 -0.34
C ILE A 407 -22.28 -9.97 -1.18
N ILE A 408 -21.59 -9.20 -2.02
CA ILE A 408 -22.22 -8.26 -2.97
C ILE A 408 -23.16 -9.02 -3.90
N CYS A 409 -22.74 -10.18 -4.40
CA CYS A 409 -23.55 -10.97 -5.32
C CYS A 409 -24.76 -11.64 -4.65
N GLN A 410 -24.72 -11.90 -3.35
CA GLN A 410 -25.82 -12.50 -2.58
C GLN A 410 -26.88 -11.46 -2.16
N GLN A 411 -26.65 -10.16 -2.44
CA GLN A 411 -27.48 -9.03 -1.96
C GLN A 411 -27.53 -8.93 -0.42
N GLY A 412 -26.45 -9.32 0.25
CA GLY A 412 -26.33 -9.26 1.71
C GLY A 412 -25.79 -10.54 2.32
N TYR A 413 -25.33 -10.44 3.55
CA TYR A 413 -24.84 -11.59 4.32
C TYR A 413 -26.00 -12.40 4.88
N SER A 414 -25.99 -13.72 4.63
CA SER A 414 -26.82 -14.68 5.36
C SER A 414 -25.94 -15.50 6.29
N SER A 415 -26.35 -15.62 7.54
CA SER A 415 -25.62 -16.41 8.52
C SER A 415 -25.60 -17.92 8.24
N GLU A 416 -26.40 -18.38 7.29
CA GLU A 416 -26.47 -19.78 6.86
C GLU A 416 -25.83 -20.00 5.49
N ASP A 417 -24.99 -19.08 5.02
CA ASP A 417 -24.35 -19.25 3.71
C ASP A 417 -23.49 -20.53 3.65
N PRO A 418 -23.86 -21.53 2.82
CA PRO A 418 -23.14 -22.79 2.72
C PRO A 418 -21.70 -22.61 2.22
N PHE A 419 -21.44 -21.60 1.38
CA PHE A 419 -20.10 -21.36 0.84
C PHE A 419 -19.14 -20.89 1.93
N MET A 420 -19.51 -19.84 2.67
CA MET A 420 -18.73 -19.33 3.80
C MET A 420 -18.55 -20.39 4.89
N ASN A 421 -19.60 -21.15 5.23
CA ASN A 421 -19.51 -22.22 6.22
C ASN A 421 -18.56 -23.34 5.77
N ASN A 422 -18.62 -23.77 4.51
CA ASN A 422 -17.72 -24.82 4.00
C ASN A 422 -16.24 -24.39 4.02
N ILE A 423 -15.95 -23.14 3.62
CA ILE A 423 -14.59 -22.59 3.70
C ILE A 423 -14.12 -22.52 5.15
N PHE A 424 -14.96 -22.00 6.05
CA PHE A 424 -14.63 -21.89 7.46
C PHE A 424 -14.31 -23.26 8.07
N GLN A 425 -15.16 -24.28 7.82
CA GLN A 425 -14.91 -25.64 8.29
C GLN A 425 -13.62 -26.22 7.70
N THR A 426 -13.37 -26.04 6.40
CA THR A 426 -12.13 -26.49 5.75
C THR A 426 -10.89 -25.87 6.40
N LEU A 427 -10.93 -24.57 6.69
CA LEU A 427 -9.85 -23.87 7.40
C LEU A 427 -9.68 -24.42 8.82
N MET A 428 -10.77 -24.64 9.56
CA MET A 428 -10.72 -25.16 10.92
C MET A 428 -10.12 -26.57 11.00
N THR A 429 -10.48 -27.47 10.07
CA THR A 429 -9.94 -28.84 9.99
C THR A 429 -8.49 -28.91 9.49
N SER A 430 -8.01 -27.86 8.83
CA SER A 430 -6.64 -27.82 8.32
C SER A 430 -5.60 -27.68 9.43
N SER A 431 -4.37 -28.13 9.17
CA SER A 431 -3.26 -28.06 10.14
C SER A 431 -3.03 -26.63 10.66
N TRP A 432 -2.84 -26.52 11.98
CA TRP A 432 -2.49 -25.25 12.64
C TRP A 432 -1.08 -24.76 12.30
N HIS A 433 -0.25 -25.56 11.62
CA HIS A 433 1.08 -25.14 11.19
C HIS A 433 1.07 -24.28 9.91
N VAL A 434 -0.06 -24.18 9.21
CA VAL A 434 -0.19 -23.37 7.99
C VAL A 434 -0.35 -21.89 8.34
N ARG A 435 0.63 -21.06 8.00
CA ARG A 435 0.66 -19.63 8.39
C ARG A 435 -0.47 -18.81 7.77
N CYS A 436 -0.80 -19.07 6.51
CA CYS A 436 -1.84 -18.31 5.80
C CYS A 436 -3.25 -18.59 6.35
N LYS A 437 -3.52 -19.78 6.90
CA LYS A 437 -4.80 -20.16 7.54
C LYS A 437 -5.29 -19.07 8.50
N TYR A 438 -4.41 -18.59 9.38
CA TYR A 438 -4.74 -17.55 10.35
C TYR A 438 -5.17 -16.24 9.70
N ARG A 439 -4.49 -15.82 8.63
CA ARG A 439 -4.82 -14.60 7.90
C ARG A 439 -6.17 -14.72 7.20
N LEU A 440 -6.46 -15.88 6.60
CA LEU A 440 -7.77 -16.15 5.97
C LEU A 440 -8.89 -16.16 7.02
N LEU A 441 -8.68 -16.83 8.15
CA LEU A 441 -9.63 -16.83 9.27
C LEU A 441 -9.89 -15.41 9.79
N VAL A 442 -8.84 -14.59 9.98
CA VAL A 442 -8.98 -13.19 10.40
C VAL A 442 -9.86 -12.40 9.43
N SER A 443 -9.70 -12.60 8.11
CA SER A 443 -10.53 -11.95 7.09
C SER A 443 -11.98 -12.43 7.11
N MET A 444 -12.27 -13.64 7.61
CA MET A 444 -13.64 -14.15 7.76
C MET A 444 -14.35 -13.63 9.00
N VAL A 445 -13.64 -13.41 10.12
CA VAL A 445 -14.24 -13.04 11.43
C VAL A 445 -15.27 -11.89 11.34
N PRO A 446 -15.08 -10.79 10.59
CA PRO A 446 -16.08 -9.72 10.46
C PRO A 446 -17.44 -10.18 9.92
N TYR A 447 -17.49 -11.30 9.22
CA TYR A 447 -18.71 -11.82 8.61
C TYR A 447 -19.41 -12.86 9.48
N PHE A 448 -18.81 -13.36 10.56
CA PHE A 448 -19.45 -14.33 11.46
C PHE A 448 -19.78 -13.71 12.80
N THR A 449 -20.83 -14.19 13.47
CA THR A 449 -21.01 -13.93 14.90
C THR A 449 -20.07 -14.85 15.68
N VAL A 450 -19.28 -14.30 16.59
CA VAL A 450 -18.31 -15.10 17.37
C VAL A 450 -19.02 -16.11 18.25
N GLU A 451 -20.21 -15.80 18.77
CA GLU A 451 -21.06 -16.76 19.47
C GLU A 451 -21.31 -18.04 18.64
N LYS A 452 -21.63 -17.91 17.35
CA LYS A 452 -21.84 -19.06 16.46
C LYS A 452 -20.55 -19.85 16.24
N ILE A 453 -19.42 -19.16 16.11
CA ILE A 453 -18.11 -19.82 16.03
C ILE A 453 -17.84 -20.62 17.31
N LEU A 454 -18.13 -20.06 18.48
CA LEU A 454 -17.93 -20.73 19.77
C LEU A 454 -18.86 -21.93 19.97
N VAL A 455 -20.08 -21.90 19.44
CA VAL A 455 -20.98 -23.06 19.44
C VAL A 455 -20.43 -24.19 18.57
N LEU A 456 -19.91 -23.87 17.38
CA LEU A 456 -19.36 -24.87 16.45
C LEU A 456 -17.97 -25.37 16.87
N HIS A 457 -17.15 -24.50 17.45
CA HIS A 457 -15.77 -24.76 17.83
C HIS A 457 -15.48 -24.20 19.25
N PRO A 458 -16.01 -24.82 20.31
CA PRO A 458 -15.91 -24.31 21.69
C PRO A 458 -14.47 -24.27 22.22
N THR A 459 -13.57 -25.05 21.63
CA THR A 459 -12.16 -25.11 22.03
C THR A 459 -11.25 -24.14 21.29
N ILE A 460 -11.78 -23.30 20.37
CA ILE A 460 -10.98 -22.45 19.48
C ILE A 460 -9.95 -21.59 20.23
N ALA A 461 -10.32 -21.00 21.37
CA ALA A 461 -9.42 -20.21 22.20
C ALA A 461 -8.23 -21.04 22.71
N ARG A 462 -8.50 -22.26 23.17
CA ARG A 462 -7.48 -23.21 23.64
C ARG A 462 -6.61 -23.67 22.49
N ASP A 463 -7.19 -24.04 21.36
CA ASP A 463 -6.48 -24.59 20.21
C ASP A 463 -5.51 -23.56 19.60
N LEU A 464 -5.94 -22.30 19.52
CA LEU A 464 -5.08 -21.20 19.08
C LEU A 464 -3.91 -20.97 20.03
N MET A 465 -4.14 -20.99 21.35
CA MET A 465 -3.07 -20.87 22.35
C MET A 465 -2.13 -22.08 22.33
N MET A 466 -2.63 -23.28 22.04
CA MET A 466 -1.83 -24.49 21.86
C MET A 466 -1.00 -24.47 20.58
N ALA A 467 -1.46 -23.77 19.54
CA ALA A 467 -0.68 -23.58 18.32
C ALA A 467 0.47 -22.55 18.48
N MET A 468 0.48 -21.76 19.56
CA MET A 468 1.56 -20.80 19.88
C MET A 468 2.80 -21.49 20.47
N THR A 469 3.30 -22.55 19.83
CA THR A 469 4.54 -23.25 20.21
C THR A 469 5.75 -22.75 19.43
N GLU A 470 5.54 -22.23 18.22
CA GLU A 470 6.59 -21.73 17.34
C GLU A 470 6.54 -20.22 17.17
N GLN A 471 7.71 -19.57 17.12
CA GLN A 471 7.83 -18.14 16.85
C GLN A 471 7.17 -17.72 15.53
N SER A 472 7.17 -18.61 14.53
CA SER A 472 6.64 -18.31 13.20
C SER A 472 5.11 -18.31 13.13
N ILE A 473 4.44 -18.91 14.11
CA ILE A 473 2.97 -19.05 14.18
C ILE A 473 2.37 -18.14 15.27
N ALA A 474 3.07 -17.99 16.40
CA ALA A 474 2.64 -17.19 17.54
C ALA A 474 2.05 -15.81 17.21
N PRO A 475 2.67 -14.96 16.36
CA PRO A 475 2.08 -13.66 16.02
C PRO A 475 0.75 -13.77 15.25
N TYR A 476 0.61 -14.77 14.37
CA TYR A 476 -0.60 -14.98 13.57
C TYR A 476 -1.76 -15.54 14.40
N ALA A 477 -1.49 -16.53 15.25
CA ALA A 477 -2.47 -17.06 16.19
C ALA A 477 -2.96 -15.98 17.17
N SER A 478 -2.04 -15.13 17.64
CA SER A 478 -2.37 -13.98 18.48
C SER A 478 -3.22 -12.92 17.76
N GLU A 479 -2.97 -12.64 16.49
CA GLU A 479 -3.81 -11.72 15.68
C GLU A 479 -5.24 -12.24 15.56
N LEU A 480 -5.40 -13.54 15.28
CA LEU A 480 -6.73 -14.17 15.22
C LEU A 480 -7.45 -14.18 16.57
N LEU A 481 -6.75 -14.57 17.66
CA LEU A 481 -7.29 -14.49 19.01
C LEU A 481 -7.76 -13.06 19.34
N GLU A 482 -6.93 -12.07 19.02
CA GLU A 482 -7.27 -10.66 19.23
C GLU A 482 -8.52 -10.22 18.48
N LYS A 483 -8.64 -10.61 17.22
CA LYS A 483 -9.81 -10.25 16.42
C LYS A 483 -11.08 -10.89 16.99
N LEU A 484 -11.02 -12.18 17.36
CA LEU A 484 -12.15 -12.92 17.92
C LEU A 484 -12.62 -12.35 19.26
N PHE A 485 -11.71 -12.17 20.23
CA PHE A 485 -12.13 -11.70 21.55
C PHE A 485 -12.63 -10.25 21.53
N LYS A 486 -12.10 -9.39 20.64
CA LYS A 486 -12.58 -8.01 20.48
C LYS A 486 -13.99 -7.98 19.93
N GLN A 487 -14.27 -8.81 18.93
CA GLN A 487 -15.60 -8.89 18.33
C GLN A 487 -16.60 -9.54 19.30
N HIS A 488 -16.22 -10.62 20.00
CA HIS A 488 -17.04 -11.21 21.06
C HIS A 488 -17.38 -10.21 22.18
N PHE A 489 -16.41 -9.37 22.56
CA PHE A 489 -16.64 -8.33 23.56
C PHE A 489 -17.69 -7.30 23.09
N GLN A 490 -17.68 -6.95 21.80
CA GLN A 490 -18.69 -6.06 21.20
C GLN A 490 -20.08 -6.72 21.12
N GLU A 491 -20.14 -8.03 20.87
CA GLU A 491 -21.39 -8.80 20.80
C GLU A 491 -22.09 -8.91 22.16
N ILE A 492 -21.31 -9.15 23.23
CA ILE A 492 -21.81 -9.48 24.57
C ILE A 492 -22.22 -8.27 25.44
N LYS A 493 -21.98 -7.02 25.00
CA LYS A 493 -22.43 -5.79 25.69
C LYS A 493 -22.13 -5.78 27.22
N ASP A 494 -20.88 -6.03 27.60
CA ASP A 494 -20.33 -5.94 28.97
C ASP A 494 -20.59 -7.12 29.95
N ASN A 495 -21.06 -8.31 29.52
CA ASN A 495 -20.95 -9.52 30.36
C ASN A 495 -19.48 -10.00 30.45
N SER A 496 -18.69 -9.33 31.29
CA SER A 496 -17.26 -9.58 31.45
C SER A 496 -16.95 -10.99 31.95
N ASP A 497 -17.83 -11.60 32.75
CA ASP A 497 -17.58 -12.91 33.36
C ASP A 497 -17.65 -14.03 32.31
N GLU A 498 -18.70 -14.05 31.49
CA GLU A 498 -18.83 -15.00 30.38
C GLU A 498 -17.65 -14.87 29.39
N TRP A 499 -17.31 -13.63 29.02
CA TRP A 499 -16.14 -13.37 28.19
C TRP A 499 -14.83 -13.88 28.82
N CYS A 500 -14.65 -13.69 30.12
CA CYS A 500 -13.47 -14.18 30.84
C CYS A 500 -13.42 -15.71 30.89
N THR A 501 -14.57 -16.38 31.04
CA THR A 501 -14.61 -17.86 31.03
C THR A 501 -14.21 -18.44 29.67
N VAL A 502 -14.55 -17.78 28.56
CA VAL A 502 -14.22 -18.24 27.20
C VAL A 502 -12.75 -17.97 26.86
N TRP A 503 -12.23 -16.78 27.15
CA TRP A 503 -10.91 -16.36 26.66
C TRP A 503 -9.79 -16.48 27.71
N ILE A 504 -10.08 -16.31 29.01
CA ILE A 504 -9.06 -16.30 30.08
C ILE A 504 -8.88 -17.69 30.67
N LYS A 505 -9.98 -18.39 30.99
CA LYS A 505 -9.92 -19.72 31.63
C LYS A 505 -9.05 -20.72 30.86
N PRO A 506 -9.12 -20.84 29.51
CA PRO A 506 -8.23 -21.73 28.76
C PRO A 506 -6.75 -21.37 28.93
N SER A 507 -6.42 -20.07 28.96
CA SER A 507 -5.05 -19.62 29.17
C SER A 507 -4.51 -20.02 30.54
N LEU A 508 -5.32 -19.90 31.60
CA LEU A 508 -4.94 -20.33 32.94
C LEU A 508 -4.77 -21.84 33.02
N THR A 509 -5.68 -22.61 32.41
CA THR A 509 -5.57 -24.08 32.35
C THR A 509 -4.30 -24.52 31.62
N ILE A 510 -3.94 -23.87 30.51
CA ILE A 510 -2.70 -24.15 29.77
C ILE A 510 -1.48 -23.80 30.61
N LEU A 511 -1.44 -22.58 31.19
CA LEU A 511 -0.29 -22.12 31.97
C LEU A 511 -0.04 -22.95 33.23
N LEU A 512 -1.11 -23.39 33.90
CA LEU A 512 -1.08 -24.23 35.10
C LEU A 512 -0.79 -25.71 34.80
N SER A 513 -0.79 -26.14 33.54
CA SER A 513 -0.49 -27.54 33.17
C SER A 513 1.00 -27.85 33.26
N ASP A 514 1.36 -29.01 33.81
CA ASP A 514 2.77 -29.38 34.04
C ASP A 514 3.57 -29.65 32.76
N SER A 515 2.88 -29.94 31.65
CA SER A 515 3.46 -30.29 30.35
C SER A 515 3.83 -29.10 29.46
N LEU A 516 3.65 -27.85 29.92
CA LEU A 516 3.89 -26.67 29.09
C LEU A 516 5.37 -26.48 28.75
N GLN A 517 5.67 -26.25 27.47
CA GLN A 517 6.99 -25.81 27.03
C GLN A 517 7.23 -24.36 27.46
N LYS A 518 8.40 -24.06 28.04
CA LYS A 518 8.79 -22.69 28.47
C LYS A 518 8.68 -21.64 27.35
N GLN A 519 8.80 -22.04 26.09
CA GLN A 519 8.58 -21.15 24.93
C GLN A 519 7.14 -20.67 24.81
N GLN A 520 6.16 -21.56 25.02
CA GLN A 520 4.74 -21.23 24.91
C GLN A 520 4.33 -20.21 26.00
N GLU A 521 4.86 -20.34 27.22
CA GLU A 521 4.70 -19.35 28.29
C GLU A 521 5.19 -17.96 27.86
N ARG A 522 6.37 -17.90 27.24
CA ARG A 522 6.93 -16.64 26.70
C ARG A 522 6.04 -16.04 25.63
N TYR A 523 5.53 -16.85 24.69
CA TYR A 523 4.65 -16.35 23.62
C TYR A 523 3.30 -15.87 24.15
N LEU A 524 2.69 -16.57 25.11
CA LEU A 524 1.47 -16.09 25.76
C LEU A 524 1.71 -14.77 26.51
N SER A 525 2.82 -14.66 27.23
CA SER A 525 3.21 -13.43 27.92
C SER A 525 3.45 -12.24 26.99
N GLN A 526 4.02 -12.48 25.81
CA GLN A 526 4.40 -11.42 24.87
C GLN A 526 3.27 -11.03 23.92
N TYR A 527 2.47 -12.00 23.46
CA TYR A 527 1.51 -11.79 22.38
C TYR A 527 0.05 -11.86 22.81
N PHE A 528 -0.30 -12.62 23.86
CA PHE A 528 -1.70 -12.78 24.27
C PHE A 528 -2.08 -11.86 25.43
N ILE A 529 -1.41 -12.00 26.58
CA ILE A 529 -1.73 -11.29 27.83
C ILE A 529 -1.80 -9.76 27.63
N PRO A 530 -0.86 -9.10 26.91
CA PRO A 530 -0.93 -7.65 26.74
C PRO A 530 -2.16 -7.19 25.98
N LYS A 531 -2.64 -7.99 25.01
CA LYS A 531 -3.75 -7.61 24.13
C LYS A 531 -5.10 -7.77 24.83
N VAL A 532 -5.25 -8.85 25.60
CA VAL A 532 -6.44 -9.10 26.43
C VAL A 532 -6.61 -8.01 27.49
N LEU A 533 -5.54 -7.67 28.21
CA LEU A 533 -5.59 -6.65 29.27
C LEU A 533 -5.90 -5.24 28.72
N LYS A 534 -5.51 -4.95 27.47
CA LYS A 534 -5.93 -3.71 26.78
C LYS A 534 -7.41 -3.73 26.39
N CYS A 535 -7.96 -4.90 26.08
CA CYS A 535 -9.34 -5.05 25.63
C CYS A 535 -10.34 -5.00 26.79
N ASN A 536 -10.06 -5.73 27.87
CA ASN A 536 -10.91 -5.78 29.06
C ASN A 536 -10.04 -5.69 30.33
N PRO A 537 -9.73 -4.49 30.84
CA PRO A 537 -8.93 -4.31 32.06
C PRO A 537 -9.48 -5.01 33.31
N PRO A 538 -10.81 -5.05 33.55
CA PRO A 538 -11.43 -5.83 34.63
C PRO A 538 -11.09 -7.33 34.65
N CYS A 539 -10.66 -7.96 33.55
CA CYS A 539 -10.33 -9.38 33.55
C CYS A 539 -9.19 -9.76 34.52
N LEU A 540 -8.39 -8.79 34.97
CA LEU A 540 -7.33 -9.04 35.93
C LEU A 540 -7.88 -9.48 37.29
N SER A 541 -9.03 -8.96 37.76
CA SER A 541 -9.65 -9.41 39.00
C SER A 541 -10.15 -10.85 38.90
N PHE A 542 -10.68 -11.25 37.73
CA PHE A 542 -11.06 -12.63 37.42
C PHE A 542 -9.87 -13.58 37.44
N VAL A 543 -8.71 -13.15 36.93
CA VAL A 543 -7.46 -13.93 37.02
C VAL A 543 -7.07 -14.13 38.48
N VAL A 544 -7.08 -13.08 39.31
CA VAL A 544 -6.70 -13.23 40.72
C VAL A 544 -7.67 -14.13 41.48
N SER A 545 -8.99 -13.96 41.31
CA SER A 545 -9.97 -14.81 41.98
C SER A 545 -9.89 -16.28 41.54
N SER A 546 -9.62 -16.53 40.25
CA SER A 546 -9.37 -17.88 39.72
C SER A 546 -8.11 -18.50 40.31
N MET A 547 -7.08 -17.69 40.58
CA MET A 547 -5.83 -18.17 41.18
C MET A 547 -5.97 -18.38 42.69
N ASP A 548 -6.81 -17.61 43.39
CA ASP A 548 -7.10 -17.79 44.81
C ASP A 548 -7.96 -19.04 45.07
N SER A 549 -8.90 -19.35 44.19
CA SER A 549 -9.68 -20.61 44.28
C SER A 549 -8.83 -21.87 44.05
N CYS A 550 -7.73 -21.77 43.29
CA CYS A 550 -6.79 -22.88 43.04
C CYS A 550 -5.89 -23.22 44.25
N VAL A 551 -5.92 -22.43 45.33
CA VAL A 551 -5.11 -22.64 46.55
C VAL A 551 -5.40 -23.99 47.23
N THR A 552 -6.56 -24.59 46.95
CA THR A 552 -7.01 -25.87 47.52
C THR A 552 -6.38 -27.12 46.87
N MET A 553 -5.72 -26.98 45.72
CA MET A 553 -5.08 -28.08 45.00
C MET A 553 -3.56 -28.11 45.29
N VAL A 554 -3.15 -29.02 46.18
CA VAL A 554 -1.85 -29.11 46.88
C VAL A 554 -0.61 -29.20 45.96
N THR A 555 -0.76 -29.38 44.64
CA THR A 555 0.35 -29.75 43.76
C THR A 555 1.00 -28.59 42.96
N ASN A 556 0.38 -27.41 42.83
CA ASN A 556 0.81 -26.37 41.87
C ASN A 556 1.18 -24.99 42.45
N GLY A 557 1.49 -24.90 43.75
CA GLY A 557 1.69 -23.62 44.46
C GLY A 557 2.74 -22.68 43.85
N SER A 558 3.89 -23.20 43.41
CA SER A 558 4.98 -22.42 42.80
C SER A 558 4.64 -21.92 41.40
N ARG A 559 4.00 -22.77 40.58
CA ARG A 559 3.57 -22.46 39.21
C ARG A 559 2.45 -21.42 39.19
N ARG A 560 1.53 -21.50 40.15
CA ARG A 560 0.49 -20.50 40.38
C ARG A 560 1.08 -19.11 40.62
N LEU A 561 2.06 -19.00 41.52
CA LEU A 561 2.72 -17.72 41.83
C LEU A 561 3.47 -17.15 40.63
N ASN A 562 4.18 -18.00 39.87
CA ASN A 562 4.85 -17.61 38.62
C ASN A 562 3.89 -16.94 37.62
N ILE A 563 2.75 -17.57 37.37
CA ILE A 563 1.77 -17.08 36.41
C ILE A 563 1.14 -15.78 36.90
N LEU A 564 0.78 -15.69 38.18
CA LEU A 564 0.21 -14.47 38.76
C LEU A 564 1.18 -13.28 38.59
N ILE A 565 2.46 -13.48 38.90
CA ILE A 565 3.51 -12.47 38.72
C ILE A 565 3.65 -12.07 37.25
N MET A 566 3.60 -13.04 36.33
CA MET A 566 3.64 -12.79 34.88
C MET A 566 2.49 -11.87 34.44
N TRP A 567 1.24 -12.19 34.82
CA TRP A 567 0.07 -11.34 34.51
C TRP A 567 0.20 -9.93 35.08
N LEU A 568 0.67 -9.79 36.33
CA LEU A 568 0.88 -8.49 36.97
C LEU A 568 1.98 -7.67 36.29
N LYS A 569 3.06 -8.33 35.83
CA LYS A 569 4.16 -7.66 35.12
C LYS A 569 3.69 -7.09 33.80
N VAL A 570 2.92 -7.88 33.06
CA VAL A 570 2.36 -7.46 31.78
C VAL A 570 1.31 -6.36 31.97
N ALA A 571 0.43 -6.49 32.97
CA ALA A 571 -0.53 -5.44 33.31
C ALA A 571 0.16 -4.09 33.62
N ARG A 572 1.33 -4.14 34.28
CA ARG A 572 2.16 -2.96 34.51
C ARG A 572 2.73 -2.38 33.22
N SER A 573 3.35 -3.20 32.37
CA SER A 573 3.98 -2.72 31.13
C SER A 573 2.96 -2.12 30.16
N VAL A 574 1.75 -2.65 30.14
CA VAL A 574 0.63 -2.12 29.36
C VAL A 574 0.05 -0.84 29.93
N GLY A 575 0.27 -0.57 31.23
CA GLY A 575 -0.23 0.61 31.91
C GLY A 575 -1.63 0.47 32.50
N VAL A 576 -2.21 -0.75 32.52
CA VAL A 576 -3.49 -1.05 33.18
C VAL A 576 -3.42 -0.79 34.69
N LEU A 577 -2.22 -0.92 35.27
CA LEU A 577 -1.98 -0.65 36.69
C LEU A 577 -1.67 0.84 36.99
N LYS A 578 -1.89 1.79 36.08
CA LYS A 578 -1.57 3.22 36.32
C LYS A 578 -2.73 3.94 37.03
N HIS A 579 -2.42 4.43 38.24
CA HIS A 579 -3.23 5.24 39.15
C HIS A 579 -4.56 4.60 39.58
N GLY A 580 -4.93 4.80 40.85
CA GLY A 580 -6.18 4.28 41.40
C GLY A 580 -7.35 4.76 40.57
N ASN A 581 -7.83 3.94 39.63
CA ASN A 581 -9.15 4.11 39.06
C ASN A 581 -10.13 3.80 40.18
N GLN A 582 -10.46 4.82 40.96
CA GLN A 582 -11.71 5.03 41.69
C GLN A 582 -12.43 3.75 42.14
N VAL A 583 -11.71 2.82 42.77
CA VAL A 583 -12.36 1.83 43.60
C VAL A 583 -12.74 2.64 44.84
N LYS A 584 -14.03 2.97 44.97
CA LYS A 584 -14.60 3.43 46.24
C LYS A 584 -14.04 2.47 47.29
N GLU A 585 -13.26 2.99 48.23
CA GLU A 585 -12.68 2.23 49.33
C GLU A 585 -13.82 1.59 50.12
N ASN A 586 -14.22 0.37 49.72
CA ASN A 586 -14.98 -0.51 50.58
C ASN A 586 -13.96 -1.18 51.52
N GLU A 587 -14.32 -1.33 52.79
CA GLU A 587 -13.46 -1.80 53.88
C GLU A 587 -12.76 -3.15 53.58
N SER A 588 -13.28 -3.95 52.64
CA SER A 588 -12.69 -5.21 52.18
C SER A 588 -11.45 -5.07 51.27
N THR A 589 -11.16 -3.87 50.75
CA THR A 589 -10.03 -3.64 49.81
C THR A 589 -8.74 -3.18 50.48
N GLN A 590 -8.76 -2.87 51.78
CA GLN A 590 -7.59 -2.39 52.53
C GLN A 590 -6.43 -3.40 52.61
N HIS A 591 -6.71 -4.69 52.43
CA HIS A 591 -5.70 -5.77 52.45
C HIS A 591 -5.23 -6.23 51.06
N MET A 592 -5.64 -5.53 49.98
CA MET A 592 -5.32 -5.88 48.60
C MET A 592 -4.48 -4.80 47.90
N TRP A 593 -3.32 -5.15 47.34
CA TRP A 593 -2.51 -4.26 46.52
C TRP A 593 -3.30 -3.78 45.29
N LYS A 594 -3.54 -2.45 45.22
CA LYS A 594 -4.39 -1.77 44.23
C LYS A 594 -5.82 -2.34 44.12
N GLY A 595 -6.33 -2.98 45.18
CA GLY A 595 -7.64 -3.64 45.19
C GLY A 595 -7.68 -4.96 44.39
N ILE A 596 -6.53 -5.51 43.98
CA ILE A 596 -6.45 -6.64 43.04
C ILE A 596 -5.70 -7.85 43.60
N VAL A 597 -4.63 -7.70 44.39
CA VAL A 597 -3.82 -8.84 44.88
C VAL A 597 -3.74 -8.83 46.41
N THR A 598 -4.09 -9.92 47.10
CA THR A 598 -4.02 -10.01 48.57
C THR A 598 -2.57 -9.93 49.08
N MET A 599 -2.36 -9.27 50.23
CA MET A 599 -1.02 -9.17 50.83
C MET A 599 -0.41 -10.51 51.23
N THR A 600 -1.24 -11.52 51.49
CA THR A 600 -0.83 -12.90 51.77
C THR A 600 -0.14 -13.54 50.55
N THR A 601 -0.67 -13.35 49.34
CA THR A 601 -0.05 -13.89 48.12
C THR A 601 1.28 -13.18 47.77
N LEU A 602 1.40 -11.89 48.09
CA LEU A 602 2.68 -11.16 47.98
C LEU A 602 3.73 -11.67 48.98
N GLN A 603 3.32 -12.00 50.21
CA GLN A 603 4.20 -12.60 51.22
C GLN A 603 4.65 -14.01 50.82
N GLU A 604 3.76 -14.82 50.24
CA GLU A 604 4.09 -16.13 49.66
C GLU A 604 5.09 -16.02 48.50
N ALA A 605 4.92 -15.03 47.61
CA ALA A 605 5.85 -14.79 46.51
C ALA A 605 7.25 -14.35 46.98
N LEU A 606 7.32 -13.53 48.03
CA LEU A 606 8.58 -13.03 48.61
C LEU A 606 9.33 -14.10 49.43
N SER A 607 8.63 -15.13 49.91
CA SER A 607 9.19 -16.26 50.67
C SER A 607 9.42 -17.52 49.82
N HIS A 608 9.24 -17.41 48.49
CA HIS A 608 9.37 -18.52 47.57
C HIS A 608 10.84 -18.99 47.41
N ARG A 609 11.07 -20.25 47.02
CA ARG A 609 12.42 -20.82 46.82
C ARG A 609 13.08 -20.45 45.48
N ASP A 610 12.32 -19.89 44.54
CA ASP A 610 12.79 -19.50 43.22
C ASP A 610 13.22 -18.03 43.21
N ASN A 611 14.51 -17.79 42.96
CA ASN A 611 15.12 -16.47 42.95
C ASN A 611 14.46 -15.53 41.94
N GLN A 612 13.92 -16.04 40.83
CA GLN A 612 13.26 -15.22 39.81
C GLN A 612 11.92 -14.68 40.32
N ILE A 613 11.14 -15.51 41.02
CA ILE A 613 9.88 -15.12 41.68
C ILE A 613 10.14 -14.08 42.76
N ILE A 614 11.18 -14.29 43.57
CA ILE A 614 11.58 -13.35 44.62
C ILE A 614 11.94 -12.01 43.99
N LEU A 615 12.85 -11.97 43.00
CA LEU A 615 13.27 -10.74 42.33
C LEU A 615 12.07 -9.99 41.74
N ASP A 616 11.15 -10.72 41.13
CA ASP A 616 9.98 -10.16 40.49
C ASP A 616 8.96 -9.61 41.50
N ALA A 617 8.74 -10.32 42.62
CA ALA A 617 7.94 -9.85 43.75
C ALA A 617 8.58 -8.63 44.44
N TRP A 618 9.90 -8.60 44.58
CA TRP A 618 10.65 -7.45 45.10
C TRP A 618 10.49 -6.22 44.21
N VAL A 619 10.49 -6.38 42.89
CA VAL A 619 10.22 -5.28 41.95
C VAL A 619 8.83 -4.69 42.21
N PHE A 620 7.81 -5.50 42.51
CA PHE A 620 6.49 -4.98 42.91
C PHE A 620 6.52 -4.30 44.28
N TYR A 621 7.19 -4.89 45.27
CA TYR A 621 7.31 -4.35 46.63
C TYR A 621 8.07 -3.00 46.69
N VAL A 622 9.18 -2.86 45.96
CA VAL A 622 9.95 -1.60 45.90
C VAL A 622 9.14 -0.48 45.25
N ILE A 623 8.31 -0.81 44.26
CA ILE A 623 7.40 0.15 43.63
C ILE A 623 6.28 0.55 44.60
N LEU A 624 5.74 -0.40 45.37
CA LEU A 624 4.81 -0.17 46.48
C LEU A 624 5.36 0.87 47.46
N ARG A 625 6.64 0.72 47.84
CA ARG A 625 7.35 1.64 48.75
C ARG A 625 7.62 3.01 48.13
N LYS A 626 7.90 3.10 46.82
CA LYS A 626 8.03 4.38 46.10
C LYS A 626 6.70 5.11 45.97
N GLN A 627 5.60 4.40 45.73
CA GLN A 627 4.25 4.99 45.62
C GLN A 627 3.71 5.47 46.97
N LEU A 628 3.89 4.70 48.05
CA LEU A 628 3.57 5.13 49.42
C LEU A 628 4.37 6.38 49.83
N LYS A 629 5.65 6.45 49.49
CA LYS A 629 6.48 7.65 49.75
C LYS A 629 6.03 8.88 48.96
N ASN A 630 5.42 8.72 47.79
CA ASN A 630 4.89 9.83 47.00
C ASN A 630 3.52 10.30 47.51
N LEU A 631 2.67 9.39 48.02
CA LEU A 631 1.41 9.74 48.69
C LEU A 631 1.64 10.47 50.02
N VAL A 632 2.64 10.04 50.81
CA VAL A 632 3.05 10.71 52.06
C VAL A 632 3.74 12.06 51.82
N LYS A 633 4.12 12.39 50.58
CA LYS A 633 4.65 13.71 50.20
C LYS A 633 3.58 14.67 49.63
N MET A 634 2.36 14.19 49.38
CA MET A 634 1.24 15.02 48.89
C MET A 634 0.19 15.31 49.97
N ASN A 635 0.36 14.75 51.17
CA ASN A 635 -0.15 15.29 52.43
C ASN A 635 0.97 16.07 53.11
#